data_AF-A0AAE3YEP4-F1
#
_entry.id   AF-A0AAE3YEP4-F1
#
_cell.length_a   1.000
_cell.length_b   1.000
_cell.length_c   1.000
_cell.angle_alpha   90.00
_cell.angle_beta   90.00
_cell.angle_gamma   90.00
#
_symmetry.space_group_name_H-M   'P 1'
#
loop_
_entity.id
_entity.type
_entity.pdbx_description
1 polymer ?
#
loop_
_entity_poly.entity_id
_entity_poly.type
_entity_poly.pdbx_seq_one_letter_code
_entity_poly.pdbx_strand_id
1 'polypeptide(L)'
;MKLYFNVGYVAKAGENLQLIIGEEGASAHIHTMFYAENGLWKCEVDFFSKSISYKYQLVDEKARVLREEFVLHHLNFPHNYKEFIIFDEWNNKNFPEHYLNNKILYNKLHGFLPEKVPVLKKHTHLFRLEAPIYNSDWKIVLFGSTKSLGSWNIDNAVHLYQTDFGVWEASVEIPENEFIQFKYCLYDVKEKKVIDIETGENRFTVANPFTDVLQMVSNHYFKFKAYQMYHDAGVAVPVFSLRSEEGFGVGEFSDIKKLADWTHETNLGIIQILPINDTTANYSWTDSYPYAAVSVYALHPQYISLEKLDFPLPEKLVDAYLSEKEALNTLELIDYEKVIAGKWKYLKAIFNTEKENIYKDRGFKKFIKDNESWLVPYAAFCVLRDKYKTPNFNEWKTHKKYIAGKILQFFTPKSKDYDSSMLHAWVQYQLHKQLKDAVDYAHNLGVSLKGDLPIGIYRYSVEAWAEPELFGMDFQAGAPPDQFTELGQNWEFPTYNWEAMKEDDYRWWKNRFKALEQYFDAMRIDHILGFFRIWRMPISAVQGILGYFYPAVPIVADEFKAWQIPFNFDRYCKPFINTQILWDYFGNNSEKALEFIDRNQDGTYSFKEEFNTQRKLADFFKKQPGGVLEERLISLCANVLFLTEERNGELVYHPRFNVYHTESYKYLPESEKKSIYDLYHDYFFRRQDHLWYEKAMEKLPVILNATKMLICGEDLGMVPACVPIVMDELAIIALKVQRMPSENIPFYNPKNAGYMNVVTASSHDSSTLRQWWKEDSVLTQKYFNQQLIQYGKAPEDLNPDLAEIIMKQHLYNDAMLAIFPIQEFFATDAELSNKNINNERINNPAVFPHYWRYRMHIKLESLKEKQVFNEKISHWIKDSGRR
;
A
#
# COMPACT_ATOMS: atom_id res chain seq x y z
N MET A 1 1.35 -31.39 29.39
CA MET A 1 0.73 -30.36 30.24
C MET A 1 -0.73 -30.28 29.86
N LYS A 2 -1.60 -29.97 30.81
CA LYS A 2 -3.04 -29.77 30.53
C LYS A 2 -3.34 -28.28 30.42
N LEU A 3 -4.02 -27.90 29.35
CA LEU A 3 -4.44 -26.51 29.09
C LEU A 3 -5.97 -26.45 29.12
N TYR A 4 -6.51 -25.55 29.94
CA TYR A 4 -7.95 -25.30 30.04
C TYR A 4 -8.24 -23.87 29.55
N PHE A 5 -8.70 -23.73 28.31
CA PHE A 5 -9.04 -22.45 27.71
C PHE A 5 -10.44 -21.99 28.13
N ASN A 6 -10.58 -20.70 28.42
CA ASN A 6 -11.83 -20.02 28.74
C ASN A 6 -11.88 -18.70 27.98
N VAL A 7 -12.88 -18.53 27.10
CA VAL A 7 -13.04 -17.31 26.29
C VAL A 7 -14.48 -16.81 26.30
N GLY A 8 -14.66 -15.50 26.42
CA GLY A 8 -15.98 -14.86 26.27
C GLY A 8 -16.29 -14.59 24.81
N TYR A 9 -17.37 -15.17 24.28
CA TYR A 9 -17.83 -14.91 22.91
C TYR A 9 -19.35 -15.08 22.80
N VAL A 10 -20.02 -14.13 22.15
CA VAL A 10 -21.47 -14.20 21.89
C VAL A 10 -21.71 -14.78 20.50
N ALA A 11 -22.07 -16.05 20.44
CA ALA A 11 -22.44 -16.75 19.21
C ALA A 11 -23.97 -16.72 19.02
N LYS A 12 -24.44 -16.71 17.77
CA LYS A 12 -25.87 -16.88 17.44
C LYS A 12 -26.26 -18.35 17.53
N ALA A 13 -27.57 -18.60 17.59
CA ALA A 13 -28.09 -19.96 17.52
C ALA A 13 -27.63 -20.65 16.21
N GLY A 14 -27.06 -21.85 16.34
CA GLY A 14 -26.49 -22.61 15.21
C GLY A 14 -25.01 -22.33 14.94
N GLU A 15 -24.37 -21.43 15.69
CA GLU A 15 -22.94 -21.12 15.58
C GLU A 15 -22.15 -21.78 16.72
N ASN A 16 -20.96 -22.29 16.43
CA ASN A 16 -20.07 -22.94 17.42
C ASN A 16 -18.66 -22.37 17.34
N LEU A 17 -18.02 -22.22 18.50
CA LEU A 17 -16.64 -21.75 18.61
C LEU A 17 -15.65 -22.93 18.60
N GLN A 18 -14.53 -22.75 17.91
CA GLN A 18 -13.43 -23.71 17.84
C GLN A 18 -12.11 -23.03 18.17
N LEU A 19 -11.24 -23.74 18.86
CA LEU A 19 -9.85 -23.37 19.14
C LEU A 19 -8.95 -24.07 18.12
N ILE A 20 -8.11 -23.30 17.43
CA ILE A 20 -7.12 -23.81 16.48
C ILE A 20 -5.75 -23.66 17.11
N ILE A 21 -5.03 -24.77 17.25
CA ILE A 21 -3.66 -24.79 17.76
C ILE A 21 -2.73 -25.17 16.63
N GLY A 22 -1.78 -24.28 16.31
CA GLY A 22 -0.74 -24.51 15.33
C GLY A 22 0.62 -24.65 16.00
N GLU A 23 1.41 -25.65 15.60
CA GLU A 23 2.86 -25.64 15.82
C GLU A 23 3.54 -25.09 14.57
N GLU A 24 4.62 -24.32 14.72
CA GLU A 24 5.40 -23.83 13.56
C GLU A 24 5.82 -25.03 12.68
N GLY A 25 5.23 -25.11 11.47
CA GLY A 25 5.54 -26.15 10.49
C GLY A 25 4.74 -27.46 10.59
N ALA A 26 3.71 -27.55 11.43
CA ALA A 26 2.83 -28.72 11.53
C ALA A 26 1.37 -28.42 11.15
N SER A 27 0.58 -29.47 10.90
CA SER A 27 -0.86 -29.38 10.67
C SER A 27 -1.58 -28.85 11.92
N ALA A 28 -2.40 -27.80 11.75
CA ALA A 28 -3.17 -27.22 12.83
C ALA A 28 -4.21 -28.23 13.38
N HIS A 29 -4.33 -28.28 14.71
CA HIS A 29 -5.32 -29.10 15.40
C HIS A 29 -6.52 -28.24 15.78
N ILE A 30 -7.72 -28.70 15.42
CA ILE A 30 -8.97 -28.00 15.69
C ILE A 30 -9.69 -28.68 16.85
N HIS A 31 -10.01 -27.91 17.88
CA HIS A 31 -10.71 -28.36 19.07
C HIS A 31 -12.05 -27.64 19.19
N THR A 32 -13.15 -28.38 19.30
CA THR A 32 -14.46 -27.78 19.50
C THR A 32 -14.60 -27.30 20.94
N MET A 33 -15.09 -26.09 21.13
CA MET A 33 -15.30 -25.51 22.45
C MET A 33 -16.75 -25.74 22.91
N PHE A 34 -16.95 -25.81 24.22
CA PHE A 34 -18.26 -26.01 24.84
C PHE A 34 -18.70 -24.75 25.58
N TYR A 35 -19.92 -24.28 25.31
CA TYR A 35 -20.48 -23.14 26.02
C TYR A 35 -20.95 -23.55 27.43
N ALA A 36 -20.34 -22.97 28.46
CA ALA A 36 -20.61 -23.28 29.85
C ALA A 36 -21.64 -22.32 30.47
N GLU A 37 -22.30 -22.76 31.56
CA GLU A 37 -23.35 -22.00 32.27
C GLU A 37 -22.88 -20.63 32.80
N ASN A 38 -21.56 -20.45 32.97
CA ASN A 38 -20.96 -19.18 33.39
C ASN A 38 -20.77 -18.18 32.22
N GLY A 39 -21.29 -18.49 31.03
CA GLY A 39 -21.25 -17.63 29.85
C GLY A 39 -19.95 -17.67 29.05
N LEU A 40 -19.03 -18.58 29.38
CA LEU A 40 -17.73 -18.74 28.70
C LEU A 40 -17.69 -20.01 27.85
N TRP A 41 -16.97 -19.94 26.73
CA TRP A 41 -16.60 -21.12 25.95
C TRP A 41 -15.36 -21.78 26.54
N LYS A 42 -15.38 -23.11 26.66
CA LYS A 42 -14.31 -23.89 27.29
C LYS A 42 -13.74 -24.98 26.39
N CYS A 43 -12.44 -25.22 26.50
CA CYS A 43 -11.75 -26.31 25.82
C CYS A 43 -10.62 -26.88 26.69
N GLU A 44 -10.50 -28.21 26.77
CA GLU A 44 -9.37 -28.91 27.38
C GLU A 44 -8.46 -29.44 26.27
N VAL A 45 -7.15 -29.22 26.41
CA VAL A 45 -6.14 -29.70 25.47
C VAL A 45 -4.94 -30.28 26.22
N ASP A 46 -4.58 -31.52 25.89
CA ASP A 46 -3.28 -32.08 26.23
C ASP A 46 -2.22 -31.58 25.26
N PHE A 47 -1.20 -30.90 25.79
CA PHE A 47 -0.16 -30.28 24.98
C PHE A 47 1.23 -30.61 25.52
N PHE A 48 2.26 -30.64 24.67
CA PHE A 48 3.59 -31.14 25.04
C PHE A 48 4.74 -30.14 24.84
N SER A 49 4.48 -28.97 24.26
CA SER A 49 5.48 -27.91 24.06
C SER A 49 5.44 -26.85 25.17
N LYS A 50 6.56 -26.14 25.35
CA LYS A 50 6.73 -25.03 26.31
C LYS A 50 6.10 -23.72 25.86
N SER A 51 5.74 -23.64 24.59
CA SER A 51 5.06 -22.50 23.98
C SER A 51 4.00 -23.00 23.01
N ILE A 52 2.94 -22.22 22.88
CA ILE A 52 1.81 -22.53 22.01
C ILE A 52 1.46 -21.31 21.15
N SER A 53 1.05 -21.57 19.91
CA SER A 53 0.45 -20.60 19.02
C SER A 53 -0.97 -21.04 18.70
N TYR A 54 -1.95 -20.16 18.86
CA TYR A 54 -3.36 -20.54 18.69
C TYR A 54 -4.23 -19.34 18.30
N LYS A 55 -5.44 -19.62 17.81
CA LYS A 55 -6.46 -18.63 17.48
C LYS A 55 -7.85 -19.27 17.54
N TYR A 56 -8.90 -18.46 17.51
CA TYR A 56 -10.28 -18.94 17.50
C TYR A 56 -10.94 -18.86 16.12
N GLN A 57 -11.92 -19.72 15.86
CA GLN A 57 -12.83 -19.60 14.71
C GLN A 57 -14.27 -19.91 15.10
N LEU A 58 -15.20 -19.26 14.41
CA LEU A 58 -16.64 -19.48 14.50
C LEU A 58 -17.12 -20.23 13.26
N VAL A 59 -17.85 -21.32 13.46
CA VAL A 59 -18.40 -22.16 12.40
C VAL A 59 -19.92 -22.29 12.51
N ASP A 60 -20.59 -22.55 11.39
CA ASP A 60 -22.00 -22.92 11.37
C ASP A 60 -22.22 -24.42 11.67
N GLU A 61 -23.48 -24.85 11.73
CA GLU A 61 -23.87 -26.26 11.94
C GLU A 61 -23.29 -27.23 10.89
N LYS A 62 -22.88 -26.74 9.72
CA LYS A 62 -22.26 -27.52 8.64
C LYS A 62 -20.73 -27.46 8.69
N ALA A 63 -20.17 -26.94 9.79
CA ALA A 63 -18.74 -26.70 9.97
C ALA A 63 -18.12 -25.77 8.91
N ARG A 64 -18.92 -24.90 8.28
CA ARG A 64 -18.39 -23.83 7.42
C ARG A 64 -17.92 -22.69 8.29
N VAL A 65 -16.69 -22.23 8.05
CA VAL A 65 -16.11 -21.09 8.76
C VAL A 65 -16.91 -19.84 8.43
N LEU A 66 -17.53 -19.25 9.45
CA LEU A 66 -18.26 -17.99 9.37
C LEU A 66 -17.34 -16.82 9.67
N ARG A 67 -16.42 -17.01 10.63
CA ARG A 67 -15.44 -16.01 11.05
C ARG A 67 -14.21 -16.70 11.61
N GLU A 68 -13.05 -16.15 11.34
CA GLU A 68 -11.80 -16.59 11.94
C GLU A 68 -11.14 -15.38 12.61
N GLU A 69 -10.53 -15.61 13.77
CA GLU A 69 -9.72 -14.62 14.43
C GLU A 69 -8.49 -14.31 13.58
N PHE A 70 -8.24 -13.03 13.39
CA PHE A 70 -7.17 -12.57 12.53
C PHE A 70 -5.79 -12.70 13.18
N VAL A 71 -5.71 -12.40 14.49
CA VAL A 71 -4.47 -12.31 15.26
C VAL A 71 -4.13 -13.68 15.84
N LEU A 72 -2.89 -14.12 15.66
CA LEU A 72 -2.39 -15.34 16.28
C LEU A 72 -1.91 -15.05 17.70
N HIS A 73 -2.40 -15.80 18.67
CA HIS A 73 -2.02 -15.67 20.07
C HIS A 73 -0.80 -16.54 20.37
N HIS A 74 0.06 -16.06 21.27
CA HIS A 74 1.24 -16.79 21.73
C HIS A 74 1.30 -16.83 23.25
N LEU A 75 1.50 -18.01 23.83
CA LEU A 75 1.69 -18.18 25.26
C LEU A 75 2.93 -19.03 25.55
N ASN A 76 3.64 -18.66 26.61
CA ASN A 76 4.80 -19.39 27.14
C ASN A 76 4.46 -19.97 28.52
N PHE A 77 4.86 -21.22 28.75
CA PHE A 77 4.49 -21.96 29.96
C PHE A 77 5.70 -22.17 30.89
N PRO A 78 5.65 -21.67 32.14
CA PRO A 78 6.71 -21.89 33.12
C PRO A 78 6.82 -23.36 33.55
N HIS A 79 8.03 -23.82 33.87
CA HIS A 79 8.32 -25.24 34.15
C HIS A 79 7.78 -25.76 35.49
N ASN A 80 7.36 -24.86 36.37
CA ASN A 80 6.98 -25.21 37.74
C ASN A 80 5.54 -25.76 37.83
N TYR A 81 4.77 -25.67 36.74
CA TYR A 81 3.37 -26.08 36.67
C TYR A 81 3.17 -27.10 35.55
N LYS A 82 2.21 -28.01 35.75
CA LYS A 82 1.82 -29.02 34.74
C LYS A 82 0.44 -28.78 34.16
N GLU A 83 -0.34 -27.90 34.80
CA GLU A 83 -1.71 -27.57 34.44
C GLU A 83 -1.87 -26.05 34.41
N PHE A 84 -2.57 -25.55 33.40
CA PHE A 84 -2.77 -24.13 33.13
C PHE A 84 -4.23 -23.84 32.85
N ILE A 85 -4.82 -22.91 33.59
CA ILE A 85 -6.16 -22.37 33.32
C ILE A 85 -5.98 -21.03 32.63
N ILE A 86 -6.40 -20.93 31.38
CA ILE A 86 -6.17 -19.77 30.53
C ILE A 86 -7.50 -19.03 30.41
N PHE A 87 -7.55 -17.81 30.91
CA PHE A 87 -8.59 -16.82 30.64
C PHE A 87 -8.10 -15.94 29.51
N ASP A 88 -8.80 -16.02 28.39
CA ASP A 88 -8.44 -15.35 27.15
C ASP A 88 -9.61 -14.54 26.60
N GLU A 89 -9.35 -13.71 25.60
CA GLU A 89 -10.35 -12.90 24.93
C GLU A 89 -10.23 -13.03 23.40
N TRP A 90 -11.37 -13.01 22.71
CA TRP A 90 -11.37 -12.91 21.26
C TRP A 90 -10.79 -11.55 20.85
N ASN A 91 -9.82 -11.59 19.95
CA ASN A 91 -8.97 -10.48 19.56
C ASN A 91 -9.28 -10.04 18.13
N ASN A 92 -10.06 -8.96 18.01
CA ASN A 92 -10.29 -8.35 16.70
C ASN A 92 -9.16 -7.37 16.37
N LYS A 93 -8.61 -7.50 15.17
CA LYS A 93 -7.55 -6.62 14.70
C LYS A 93 -7.93 -5.13 14.69
N ASN A 94 -9.20 -4.82 14.48
CA ASN A 94 -9.72 -3.47 14.38
C ASN A 94 -9.94 -2.76 15.72
N PHE A 95 -9.61 -3.39 16.85
CA PHE A 95 -9.60 -2.63 18.09
C PHE A 95 -8.50 -1.58 18.02
N PRO A 96 -8.81 -0.29 18.27
CA PRO A 96 -7.86 0.81 18.15
C PRO A 96 -6.50 0.58 18.79
N GLU A 97 -6.53 -0.13 19.89
CA GLU A 97 -5.39 -0.49 20.71
C GLU A 97 -4.36 -1.39 19.98
N HIS A 98 -4.77 -2.20 19.01
CA HIS A 98 -3.84 -3.02 18.21
C HIS A 98 -3.06 -2.22 17.19
N TYR A 99 -3.54 -1.03 16.82
CA TYR A 99 -2.89 -0.22 15.80
C TYR A 99 -1.49 0.22 16.19
N LEU A 100 -1.20 0.22 17.49
CA LEU A 100 0.11 0.54 18.02
C LEU A 100 1.11 -0.63 17.86
N ASN A 101 0.67 -1.86 17.57
CA ASN A 101 1.56 -3.01 17.39
C ASN A 101 2.12 -3.06 15.95
N ASN A 102 3.00 -2.12 15.63
CA ASN A 102 3.59 -2.00 14.30
C ASN A 102 5.06 -1.52 14.35
N LYS A 103 5.74 -1.61 13.21
CA LYS A 103 7.17 -1.25 13.10
C LYS A 103 7.48 0.23 13.36
N ILE A 104 6.56 1.17 13.12
CA ILE A 104 6.79 2.59 13.43
C ILE A 104 7.11 2.75 14.92
N LEU A 105 6.31 2.15 15.79
CA LEU A 105 6.56 2.23 17.24
C LEU A 105 7.79 1.43 17.65
N TYR A 106 8.02 0.27 17.05
CA TYR A 106 9.24 -0.52 17.31
C TYR A 106 10.50 0.30 17.06
N ASN A 107 10.53 1.07 15.97
CA ASN A 107 11.64 1.96 15.70
C ASN A 107 11.65 3.12 16.68
N LYS A 108 10.53 3.79 16.92
CA LYS A 108 10.51 4.92 17.85
C LYS A 108 11.05 4.61 19.25
N LEU A 109 10.91 3.36 19.68
CA LEU A 109 11.38 2.82 20.97
C LEU A 109 12.73 2.08 20.87
N HIS A 110 13.62 2.49 19.97
CA HIS A 110 14.93 1.87 19.73
C HIS A 110 15.66 1.43 21.00
N GLY A 111 16.30 0.25 20.94
CA GLY A 111 17.15 -0.26 22.02
C GLY A 111 16.40 -0.98 23.14
N PHE A 112 15.16 -1.41 22.91
CA PHE A 112 14.39 -2.24 23.84
C PHE A 112 15.17 -3.50 24.28
N LEU A 113 15.16 -3.77 25.58
CA LEU A 113 15.70 -4.97 26.20
C LEU A 113 14.63 -5.62 27.09
N PRO A 114 14.27 -6.89 26.83
CA PRO A 114 13.33 -7.64 27.67
C PRO A 114 13.70 -7.64 29.16
N GLU A 115 12.73 -7.29 30.01
CA GLU A 115 12.83 -7.42 31.45
C GLU A 115 12.63 -8.88 31.88
N LYS A 116 13.29 -9.31 32.97
CA LYS A 116 13.07 -10.63 33.57
C LYS A 116 12.04 -10.54 34.68
N VAL A 117 10.94 -11.29 34.58
CA VAL A 117 9.94 -11.40 35.65
C VAL A 117 10.57 -12.09 36.87
N PRO A 118 10.42 -11.52 38.08
CA PRO A 118 10.86 -12.17 39.31
C PRO A 118 10.19 -13.53 39.51
N VAL A 119 10.99 -14.58 39.74
CA VAL A 119 10.46 -15.93 39.99
C VAL A 119 9.94 -16.01 41.42
N LEU A 120 8.62 -15.94 41.59
CA LEU A 120 7.96 -16.18 42.88
C LEU A 120 8.01 -17.67 43.24
N LYS A 121 8.23 -17.99 44.52
CA LYS A 121 8.31 -19.39 45.02
C LYS A 121 7.02 -20.17 44.74
N LYS A 122 5.86 -19.51 44.85
CA LYS A 122 4.54 -19.97 44.39
C LYS A 122 3.75 -18.72 44.01
N HIS A 123 3.14 -18.72 42.83
CA HIS A 123 2.14 -17.73 42.46
C HIS A 123 0.91 -18.46 41.92
N THR A 124 -0.25 -17.84 42.06
CA THR A 124 -1.54 -18.40 41.64
C THR A 124 -1.97 -17.88 40.27
N HIS A 125 -1.53 -16.66 39.93
CA HIS A 125 -1.98 -15.92 38.76
C HIS A 125 -0.79 -15.33 38.00
N LEU A 126 -0.85 -15.38 36.67
CA LEU A 126 0.02 -14.65 35.75
C LEU A 126 -0.86 -13.72 34.92
N PHE A 127 -0.72 -12.41 35.13
CA PHE A 127 -1.34 -11.41 34.28
C PHE A 127 -0.43 -11.11 33.11
N ARG A 128 -0.97 -11.15 31.89
CA ARG A 128 -0.29 -10.84 30.65
C ARG A 128 -1.11 -9.80 29.88
N LEU A 129 -0.46 -8.77 29.38
CA LEU A 129 -1.06 -7.73 28.56
C LEU A 129 -0.19 -7.45 27.33
N GLU A 130 -0.79 -7.46 26.15
CA GLU A 130 -0.16 -6.87 24.95
C GLU A 130 -0.54 -5.38 24.87
N ALA A 131 0.44 -4.49 25.00
CA ALA A 131 0.29 -3.05 24.96
C ALA A 131 1.63 -2.38 24.55
N PRO A 132 1.83 -2.09 23.26
CA PRO A 132 3.00 -1.32 22.83
C PRO A 132 2.86 0.14 23.27
N ILE A 133 3.67 0.55 24.25
CA ILE A 133 3.64 1.89 24.82
C ILE A 133 4.63 2.78 24.09
N TYR A 134 4.14 3.80 23.39
CA TYR A 134 4.94 4.68 22.52
C TYR A 134 5.79 5.72 23.29
N ASN A 135 5.58 5.87 24.60
CA ASN A 135 6.39 6.72 25.47
C ASN A 135 7.32 5.86 26.34
N SER A 136 8.63 6.05 26.20
CA SER A 136 9.64 5.25 26.91
C SER A 136 9.66 5.45 28.44
N ASP A 137 9.07 6.53 28.95
CA ASP A 137 8.95 6.79 30.38
C ASP A 137 7.70 6.13 31.01
N TRP A 138 6.84 5.52 30.20
CA TRP A 138 5.61 4.91 30.68
C TRP A 138 5.75 3.41 30.88
N LYS A 139 5.20 2.91 31.97
CA LYS A 139 5.07 1.48 32.29
C LYS A 139 3.60 1.12 32.54
N ILE A 140 3.30 -0.17 32.44
CA ILE A 140 2.01 -0.70 32.86
C ILE A 140 2.06 -1.13 34.32
N VAL A 141 1.03 -0.75 35.07
CA VAL A 141 0.73 -1.28 36.40
C VAL A 141 -0.72 -1.79 36.43
N LEU A 142 -1.04 -2.68 37.36
CA LEU A 142 -2.41 -3.18 37.56
C LEU A 142 -2.82 -3.05 39.03
N PHE A 143 -4.10 -2.80 39.26
CA PHE A 143 -4.70 -2.71 40.59
C PHE A 143 -6.13 -3.25 40.54
N GLY A 144 -6.69 -3.65 41.68
CA GLY A 144 -7.96 -4.39 41.68
C GLY A 144 -8.58 -4.57 43.06
N SER A 145 -9.66 -5.34 43.10
CA SER A 145 -10.57 -5.47 44.25
C SER A 145 -9.95 -6.16 45.48
N THR A 146 -9.07 -7.14 45.27
CA THR A 146 -8.48 -7.93 46.35
C THR A 146 -7.32 -7.20 47.04
N LYS A 147 -6.94 -7.65 48.24
CA LYS A 147 -5.81 -7.05 48.98
C LYS A 147 -4.49 -7.26 48.24
N SER A 148 -4.28 -8.43 47.62
CA SER A 148 -3.14 -8.70 46.75
C SER A 148 -3.05 -7.78 45.53
N LEU A 149 -4.16 -7.18 45.10
CA LEU A 149 -4.21 -6.19 44.01
C LEU A 149 -4.40 -4.74 44.51
N GLY A 150 -4.23 -4.50 45.81
CA GLY A 150 -4.24 -3.17 46.40
C GLY A 150 -5.61 -2.65 46.83
N SER A 151 -6.69 -3.42 46.72
CA SER A 151 -8.06 -3.04 47.12
C SER A 151 -8.52 -1.69 46.54
N TRP A 152 -8.31 -1.51 45.24
CA TRP A 152 -8.55 -0.28 44.48
C TRP A 152 -7.76 0.95 44.96
N ASN A 153 -6.76 0.76 45.82
CA ASN A 153 -5.80 1.81 46.15
C ASN A 153 -4.65 1.79 45.14
N ILE A 154 -4.56 2.88 44.36
CA ILE A 154 -3.61 3.03 43.26
C ILE A 154 -2.15 3.08 43.73
N ASP A 155 -1.91 3.51 44.97
CA ASP A 155 -0.56 3.55 45.56
C ASP A 155 0.01 2.14 45.81
N ASN A 156 -0.87 1.13 45.80
CA ASN A 156 -0.52 -0.28 45.97
C ASN A 156 -0.60 -1.07 44.65
N ALA A 157 -0.56 -0.39 43.50
CA ALA A 157 -0.61 -1.05 42.20
C ALA A 157 0.61 -1.98 41.99
N VAL A 158 0.36 -3.12 41.35
CA VAL A 158 1.37 -4.12 40.98
C VAL A 158 1.99 -3.71 39.66
N HIS A 159 3.32 -3.58 39.63
CA HIS A 159 4.06 -3.28 38.41
C HIS A 159 4.18 -4.51 37.50
N LEU A 160 3.94 -4.32 36.20
CA LEU A 160 4.26 -5.32 35.19
C LEU A 160 5.67 -5.09 34.65
N TYR A 161 6.27 -6.17 34.18
CA TYR A 161 7.56 -6.19 33.51
C TYR A 161 7.37 -6.39 32.02
N GLN A 162 8.07 -5.61 31.20
CA GLN A 162 7.98 -5.77 29.75
C GLN A 162 8.88 -6.92 29.28
N THR A 163 8.32 -8.11 29.10
CA THR A 163 9.07 -9.36 28.82
C THR A 163 9.34 -9.61 27.35
N ASP A 164 8.62 -8.93 26.49
CA ASP A 164 8.90 -8.82 25.06
C ASP A 164 8.36 -7.46 24.57
N PHE A 165 8.65 -7.08 23.33
CA PHE A 165 8.21 -5.80 22.79
C PHE A 165 6.68 -5.69 22.85
N GLY A 166 6.20 -4.74 23.66
CA GLY A 166 4.77 -4.58 23.91
C GLY A 166 4.11 -5.68 24.74
N VAL A 167 4.84 -6.68 25.26
CA VAL A 167 4.28 -7.72 26.13
C VAL A 167 4.64 -7.43 27.58
N TRP A 168 3.63 -7.28 28.42
CA TRP A 168 3.75 -6.94 29.84
C TRP A 168 3.23 -8.07 30.70
N GLU A 169 4.02 -8.49 31.69
CA GLU A 169 3.68 -9.63 32.55
C GLU A 169 3.91 -9.34 34.03
N ALA A 170 3.03 -9.86 34.88
CA ALA A 170 3.18 -9.86 36.33
C ALA A 170 2.68 -11.18 36.94
N SER A 171 3.55 -11.84 37.71
CA SER A 171 3.17 -12.98 38.55
C SER A 171 2.66 -12.49 39.90
N VAL A 172 1.48 -12.93 40.33
CA VAL A 172 0.84 -12.49 41.58
C VAL A 172 0.30 -13.69 42.38
N GLU A 173 0.54 -13.68 43.68
CA GLU A 173 -0.10 -14.58 44.64
C GLU A 173 -1.39 -13.92 45.16
N ILE A 174 -2.54 -14.52 44.84
CA ILE A 174 -3.87 -14.07 45.24
C ILE A 174 -4.51 -15.21 46.04
N PRO A 175 -4.28 -15.29 47.36
CA PRO A 175 -4.87 -16.31 48.22
C PRO A 175 -6.36 -16.08 48.49
N GLU A 176 -6.90 -14.90 48.17
CA GLU A 176 -8.29 -14.55 48.40
C GLU A 176 -9.23 -15.38 47.50
N ASN A 177 -10.19 -16.07 48.12
CA ASN A 177 -11.19 -16.88 47.43
C ASN A 177 -12.45 -16.07 47.11
N GLU A 178 -12.28 -14.97 46.38
CA GLU A 178 -13.36 -14.04 45.99
C GLU A 178 -13.32 -13.74 44.48
N PHE A 179 -14.37 -13.08 43.96
CA PHE A 179 -14.39 -12.60 42.58
C PHE A 179 -13.41 -11.44 42.41
N ILE A 180 -12.55 -11.50 41.40
CA ILE A 180 -11.43 -10.58 41.24
C ILE A 180 -11.77 -9.62 40.11
N GLN A 181 -11.84 -8.33 40.41
CA GLN A 181 -11.92 -7.26 39.40
C GLN A 181 -10.61 -6.47 39.39
N PHE A 182 -10.18 -6.01 38.22
CA PHE A 182 -8.95 -5.25 38.08
C PHE A 182 -8.99 -4.31 36.87
N LYS A 183 -8.04 -3.39 36.83
CA LYS A 183 -7.75 -2.51 35.69
C LYS A 183 -6.25 -2.33 35.50
N TYR A 184 -5.85 -2.10 34.25
CA TYR A 184 -4.51 -1.63 33.92
C TYR A 184 -4.41 -0.11 33.96
N CYS A 185 -3.23 0.39 34.26
CA CYS A 185 -2.92 1.81 34.37
C CYS A 185 -1.59 2.16 33.71
N LEU A 186 -1.47 3.40 33.23
CA LEU A 186 -0.22 3.99 32.78
C LEU A 186 0.48 4.64 33.98
N TYR A 187 1.70 4.20 34.25
CA TYR A 187 2.56 4.74 35.30
C TYR A 187 3.75 5.46 34.67
N ASP A 188 3.96 6.72 35.05
CA ASP A 188 5.09 7.51 34.60
C ASP A 188 6.25 7.33 35.58
N VAL A 189 7.38 6.81 35.09
CA VAL A 189 8.56 6.53 35.93
C VAL A 189 9.31 7.78 36.39
N LYS A 190 9.16 8.91 35.68
CA LYS A 190 9.77 10.20 36.05
C LYS A 190 8.94 10.87 37.14
N GLU A 191 7.64 10.94 36.94
CA GLU A 191 6.70 11.53 37.91
C GLU A 191 6.42 10.63 39.11
N LYS A 192 6.75 9.33 39.00
CA LYS A 192 6.53 8.29 40.01
C LYS A 192 5.07 8.18 40.47
N LYS A 193 4.15 8.29 39.52
CA LYS A 193 2.71 8.22 39.78
C LYS A 193 1.98 7.56 38.62
N VAL A 194 0.82 7.00 38.91
CA VAL A 194 -0.14 6.65 37.87
C VAL A 194 -0.67 7.94 37.25
N ILE A 195 -0.56 8.03 35.93
CA ILE A 195 -1.01 9.18 35.14
C ILE A 195 -2.35 8.93 34.48
N ASP A 196 -2.71 7.66 34.25
CA ASP A 196 -4.04 7.30 33.77
C ASP A 196 -4.43 5.84 34.02
N ILE A 197 -5.73 5.56 33.90
CA ILE A 197 -6.38 4.26 34.08
C ILE A 197 -7.10 3.89 32.77
N GLU A 198 -7.03 2.63 32.36
CA GLU A 198 -7.69 2.15 31.14
C GLU A 198 -9.22 2.38 31.15
N THR A 199 -9.79 2.62 29.98
CA THR A 199 -11.22 2.90 29.81
C THR A 199 -12.11 1.66 29.86
N GLY A 200 -13.44 1.87 29.88
CA GLY A 200 -14.45 0.81 29.87
C GLY A 200 -14.66 0.14 31.23
N GLU A 201 -15.41 -0.96 31.22
CA GLU A 201 -15.71 -1.77 32.41
C GLU A 201 -14.45 -2.38 33.04
N ASN A 202 -14.56 -2.78 34.31
CA ASN A 202 -13.52 -3.54 35.00
C ASN A 202 -13.27 -4.87 34.29
N ARG A 203 -12.00 -5.26 34.16
CA ARG A 203 -11.64 -6.63 33.79
C ARG A 203 -11.87 -7.54 34.99
N PHE A 204 -12.03 -8.83 34.76
CA PHE A 204 -12.25 -9.78 35.84
C PHE A 204 -11.50 -11.09 35.65
N THR A 205 -11.25 -11.77 36.75
CA THR A 205 -10.77 -13.14 36.81
C THR A 205 -11.36 -13.82 38.05
N VAL A 206 -11.06 -15.10 38.26
CA VAL A 206 -11.62 -15.89 39.37
C VAL A 206 -10.52 -16.31 40.34
N ALA A 207 -10.88 -16.63 41.58
CA ALA A 207 -9.95 -17.21 42.53
C ALA A 207 -9.39 -18.56 42.04
N ASN A 208 -8.11 -18.80 42.31
CA ASN A 208 -7.44 -20.06 42.03
C ASN A 208 -7.11 -20.78 43.36
N PRO A 209 -7.89 -21.80 43.76
CA PRO A 209 -7.65 -22.53 45.01
C PRO A 209 -6.52 -23.56 44.90
N PHE A 210 -5.99 -23.82 43.69
CA PHE A 210 -5.02 -24.87 43.44
C PHE A 210 -3.59 -24.32 43.37
N THR A 211 -2.70 -24.85 44.20
CA THR A 211 -1.32 -24.33 44.29
C THR A 211 -0.37 -24.88 43.22
N ASP A 212 -0.80 -25.92 42.49
CA ASP A 212 -0.07 -26.64 41.45
C ASP A 212 -0.61 -26.38 40.03
N VAL A 213 -1.64 -25.54 39.92
CA VAL A 213 -2.22 -25.06 38.67
C VAL A 213 -1.95 -23.56 38.55
N LEU A 214 -1.46 -23.12 37.39
CA LEU A 214 -1.26 -21.68 37.13
C LEU A 214 -2.46 -21.13 36.36
N GLN A 215 -3.07 -20.06 36.88
CA GLN A 215 -4.10 -19.31 36.15
C GLN A 215 -3.44 -18.18 35.36
N MET A 216 -3.61 -18.17 34.04
CA MET A 216 -3.11 -17.14 33.14
C MET A 216 -4.27 -16.25 32.70
N VAL A 217 -4.14 -14.95 32.93
CA VAL A 217 -5.07 -13.93 32.46
C VAL A 217 -4.41 -13.23 31.29
N SER A 218 -4.78 -13.61 30.07
CA SER A 218 -4.21 -13.08 28.83
C SER A 218 -5.12 -12.01 28.25
N ASN A 219 -4.65 -10.77 28.27
CA ASN A 219 -5.29 -9.64 27.62
C ASN A 219 -4.41 -9.18 26.45
N HIS A 220 -5.04 -8.80 25.34
CA HIS A 220 -4.33 -8.53 24.09
C HIS A 220 -4.25 -7.04 23.72
N TYR A 221 -4.78 -6.17 24.58
CA TYR A 221 -4.77 -4.73 24.33
C TYR A 221 -5.00 -3.91 25.61
N PHE A 222 -4.32 -2.77 25.71
CA PHE A 222 -4.60 -1.73 26.71
C PHE A 222 -5.65 -0.74 26.18
N LYS A 223 -6.76 -0.52 26.88
CA LYS A 223 -7.87 0.34 26.44
C LYS A 223 -7.55 1.83 26.60
N PHE A 224 -6.82 2.39 25.65
CA PHE A 224 -6.43 3.81 25.61
C PHE A 224 -7.65 4.73 25.52
N LYS A 225 -7.51 5.95 26.04
CA LYS A 225 -8.43 7.04 25.70
C LYS A 225 -8.03 7.61 24.35
N ALA A 226 -9.00 8.14 23.60
CA ALA A 226 -8.76 8.71 22.27
C ALA A 226 -7.60 9.73 22.23
N TYR A 227 -7.52 10.63 23.23
CA TYR A 227 -6.45 11.65 23.31
C TYR A 227 -5.07 11.10 23.72
N GLN A 228 -4.98 9.81 24.08
CA GLN A 228 -3.73 9.10 24.40
C GLN A 228 -3.33 8.17 23.26
N MET A 229 -4.06 8.16 22.17
CA MET A 229 -3.65 7.40 21.01
C MET A 229 -2.42 8.08 20.40
N TYR A 230 -1.58 7.28 19.76
CA TYR A 230 -0.37 7.78 19.13
C TYR A 230 -0.69 8.63 17.90
N HIS A 231 -0.10 9.82 17.79
CA HIS A 231 -0.17 10.62 16.57
C HIS A 231 1.24 11.00 16.10
N ASP A 232 1.43 11.04 14.79
CA ASP A 232 2.68 11.51 14.20
C ASP A 232 2.42 12.39 12.97
N ALA A 233 3.46 13.10 12.56
CA ALA A 233 3.50 13.87 11.34
C ALA A 233 4.71 13.50 10.48
N GLY A 234 4.61 13.68 9.17
CA GLY A 234 5.66 13.31 8.24
C GLY A 234 5.74 14.17 6.99
N VAL A 235 6.79 13.91 6.24
CA VAL A 235 7.05 14.50 4.92
C VAL A 235 6.98 13.41 3.84
N ALA A 236 6.33 13.70 2.73
CA ALA A 236 6.33 12.86 1.54
C ALA A 236 7.25 13.48 0.47
N VAL A 237 8.23 12.71 0.00
CA VAL A 237 9.17 13.18 -1.04
C VAL A 237 9.71 12.00 -1.84
N PRO A 238 9.62 12.02 -3.18
CA PRO A 238 10.26 10.98 -3.99
C PRO A 238 11.78 11.01 -3.83
N VAL A 239 12.43 9.85 -3.66
CA VAL A 239 13.90 9.78 -3.53
C VAL A 239 14.58 10.45 -4.72
N PHE A 240 14.08 10.24 -5.95
CA PHE A 240 14.69 10.83 -7.15
C PHE A 240 14.74 12.35 -7.10
N SER A 241 13.82 12.98 -6.38
CA SER A 241 13.68 14.44 -6.33
C SER A 241 14.62 15.11 -5.34
N LEU A 242 15.22 14.35 -4.40
CA LEU A 242 16.14 14.90 -3.42
C LEU A 242 17.31 15.60 -4.11
N ARG A 243 17.74 16.72 -3.55
CA ARG A 243 18.88 17.48 -4.04
C ARG A 243 19.92 17.61 -2.94
N SER A 244 21.13 17.18 -3.23
CA SER A 244 22.30 17.33 -2.36
C SER A 244 23.50 17.87 -3.15
N GLU A 245 24.54 18.28 -2.45
CA GLU A 245 25.80 18.69 -3.09
C GLU A 245 26.57 17.50 -3.67
N GLU A 246 26.39 16.34 -3.04
CA GLU A 246 27.08 15.10 -3.37
C GLU A 246 26.39 14.29 -4.49
N GLY A 247 25.12 14.55 -4.79
CA GLY A 247 24.35 13.77 -5.76
C GLY A 247 24.87 13.84 -7.20
N PHE A 248 24.37 12.97 -8.07
CA PHE A 248 24.73 12.93 -9.50
C PHE A 248 23.52 13.33 -10.37
N GLY A 249 22.96 14.51 -10.15
CA GLY A 249 21.79 15.03 -10.90
C GLY A 249 20.42 14.48 -10.48
N VAL A 250 20.39 13.57 -9.52
CA VAL A 250 19.21 12.87 -8.98
C VAL A 250 19.44 12.63 -7.49
N GLY A 251 18.37 12.47 -6.72
CA GLY A 251 18.48 12.03 -5.33
C GLY A 251 18.84 10.55 -5.23
N GLU A 252 19.72 10.22 -4.27
CA GLU A 252 20.30 8.90 -4.07
C GLU A 252 19.91 8.35 -2.69
N PHE A 253 20.04 7.03 -2.46
CA PHE A 253 19.69 6.46 -1.15
C PHE A 253 20.51 7.07 0.00
N SER A 254 21.76 7.48 -0.26
CA SER A 254 22.58 8.17 0.73
C SER A 254 22.01 9.53 1.15
N ASP A 255 21.22 10.19 0.30
CA ASP A 255 20.61 11.50 0.60
C ASP A 255 19.45 11.41 1.59
N ILE A 256 18.85 10.21 1.75
CA ILE A 256 17.81 9.96 2.76
C ILE A 256 18.33 10.28 4.16
N LYS A 257 19.62 10.10 4.43
CA LYS A 257 20.24 10.46 5.72
C LYS A 257 20.13 11.96 6.03
N LYS A 258 20.39 12.81 5.04
CA LYS A 258 20.28 14.27 5.16
C LYS A 258 18.83 14.72 5.31
N LEU A 259 17.90 14.01 4.66
CA LEU A 259 16.48 14.22 4.88
C LEU A 259 16.06 13.78 6.29
N ALA A 260 16.57 12.67 6.79
CA ALA A 260 16.30 12.17 8.15
C ALA A 260 16.80 13.14 9.22
N ASP A 261 17.98 13.76 9.03
CA ASP A 261 18.47 14.86 9.87
C ASP A 261 17.44 16.00 9.96
N TRP A 262 16.99 16.52 8.81
CA TRP A 262 16.02 17.60 8.76
C TRP A 262 14.67 17.20 9.37
N THR A 263 14.23 15.98 9.11
CA THR A 263 12.97 15.40 9.64
C THR A 263 13.04 15.34 11.17
N HIS A 264 14.15 14.86 11.72
CA HIS A 264 14.40 14.83 13.16
C HIS A 264 14.43 16.25 13.79
N GLU A 265 15.16 17.19 13.19
CA GLU A 265 15.24 18.58 13.69
C GLU A 265 13.89 19.30 13.71
N THR A 266 13.02 18.98 12.75
CA THR A 266 11.65 19.51 12.64
C THR A 266 10.63 18.71 13.46
N ASN A 267 11.06 17.73 14.26
CA ASN A 267 10.22 16.80 15.04
C ASN A 267 9.21 15.98 14.22
N LEU A 268 9.34 15.94 12.90
CA LEU A 268 8.60 14.98 12.08
C LEU A 268 9.12 13.57 12.40
N GLY A 269 8.23 12.58 12.48
CA GLY A 269 8.60 11.19 12.77
C GLY A 269 8.62 10.28 11.56
N ILE A 270 8.11 10.72 10.40
CA ILE A 270 7.91 9.86 9.23
C ILE A 270 8.43 10.51 7.95
N ILE A 271 9.18 9.73 7.17
CA ILE A 271 9.49 10.03 5.76
C ILE A 271 8.72 9.04 4.89
N GLN A 272 7.84 9.56 4.03
CA GLN A 272 7.18 8.79 2.99
C GLN A 272 7.90 8.98 1.65
N ILE A 273 8.19 7.88 0.96
CA ILE A 273 8.79 7.89 -0.38
C ILE A 273 7.91 7.18 -1.40
N LEU A 274 8.09 7.53 -2.67
CA LEU A 274 7.48 6.83 -3.81
C LEU A 274 8.18 5.48 -4.07
N PRO A 275 7.62 4.61 -4.95
CA PRO A 275 8.23 3.32 -5.25
C PRO A 275 9.70 3.45 -5.70
N ILE A 276 10.55 2.55 -5.22
CA ILE A 276 12.01 2.58 -5.44
C ILE A 276 12.51 1.43 -6.32
N ASN A 277 11.59 0.66 -6.89
CA ASN A 277 11.91 -0.51 -7.69
C ASN A 277 12.44 -0.14 -9.08
N ASP A 278 13.23 -1.04 -9.68
CA ASP A 278 13.78 -0.84 -11.02
C ASP A 278 12.66 -0.81 -12.07
N THR A 279 12.64 0.25 -12.86
CA THR A 279 11.68 0.53 -13.95
C THR A 279 12.39 0.59 -15.31
N THR A 280 13.69 0.28 -15.37
CA THR A 280 14.50 0.37 -16.59
C THR A 280 14.03 -0.64 -17.64
N ALA A 281 13.19 -0.20 -18.59
CA ALA A 281 12.66 -1.02 -19.67
C ALA A 281 13.42 -0.77 -20.98
N ASN A 282 13.66 0.50 -21.33
CA ASN A 282 14.23 0.91 -22.61
C ASN A 282 15.41 1.87 -22.50
N TYR A 283 15.80 2.27 -21.28
CA TYR A 283 16.78 3.34 -21.01
C TYR A 283 16.34 4.70 -21.55
N SER A 284 15.04 4.96 -21.58
CA SER A 284 14.45 6.24 -22.00
C SER A 284 13.72 6.93 -20.86
N TRP A 285 13.40 8.22 -21.04
CA TRP A 285 12.68 9.01 -20.02
C TRP A 285 11.35 8.39 -19.56
N THR A 286 10.70 7.56 -20.38
CA THR A 286 9.48 6.81 -20.02
C THR A 286 9.69 5.86 -18.84
N ASP A 287 10.92 5.40 -18.63
CA ASP A 287 11.29 4.54 -17.51
C ASP A 287 11.31 5.31 -16.17
N SER A 288 11.17 6.64 -16.20
CA SER A 288 11.05 7.45 -14.97
C SER A 288 9.77 7.18 -14.19
N TYR A 289 8.77 6.49 -14.77
CA TYR A 289 7.50 6.18 -14.13
C TYR A 289 7.66 5.10 -13.02
N PRO A 290 7.59 5.47 -11.72
CA PRO A 290 7.97 4.58 -10.62
C PRO A 290 7.02 3.38 -10.42
N TYR A 291 5.81 3.43 -10.97
CA TYR A 291 4.80 2.37 -10.80
C TYR A 291 4.90 1.26 -11.86
N ALA A 292 5.68 1.44 -12.93
CA ALA A 292 5.88 0.43 -13.97
C ALA A 292 7.17 -0.39 -13.73
N ALA A 293 7.28 -1.01 -12.56
CA ALA A 293 8.48 -1.76 -12.19
C ALA A 293 8.71 -2.97 -13.11
N VAL A 294 9.93 -3.10 -13.63
CA VAL A 294 10.40 -4.30 -14.35
C VAL A 294 10.78 -5.43 -13.39
N SER A 295 10.93 -5.14 -12.09
CA SER A 295 10.89 -6.15 -11.03
C SER A 295 10.34 -5.56 -9.74
N VAL A 296 9.50 -6.32 -9.03
CA VAL A 296 8.95 -5.90 -7.73
C VAL A 296 9.95 -6.03 -6.57
N TYR A 297 11.12 -6.64 -6.82
CA TYR A 297 12.16 -6.87 -5.82
C TYR A 297 13.39 -5.98 -6.05
N ALA A 298 13.82 -5.82 -7.30
CA ALA A 298 15.05 -5.10 -7.61
C ALA A 298 14.90 -3.60 -7.33
N LEU A 299 15.95 -3.00 -6.77
CA LEU A 299 16.06 -1.56 -6.52
C LEU A 299 16.53 -0.85 -7.78
N HIS A 300 16.01 0.36 -8.04
CA HIS A 300 16.36 1.08 -9.26
C HIS A 300 17.82 1.56 -9.24
N PRO A 301 18.63 1.26 -10.28
CA PRO A 301 20.01 1.74 -10.40
C PRO A 301 20.19 3.26 -10.36
N GLN A 302 19.13 4.07 -10.54
CA GLN A 302 19.23 5.51 -10.42
C GLN A 302 19.56 5.99 -9.01
N TYR A 303 19.25 5.19 -7.97
CA TYR A 303 19.42 5.62 -6.58
C TYR A 303 20.81 5.30 -6.00
N ILE A 304 21.68 4.63 -6.77
CA ILE A 304 23.04 4.28 -6.31
C ILE A 304 23.93 5.50 -6.27
N SER A 305 24.60 5.73 -5.14
CA SER A 305 25.65 6.74 -5.04
C SER A 305 26.98 6.16 -5.48
N LEU A 306 27.59 6.75 -6.50
CA LEU A 306 28.91 6.33 -7.01
C LEU A 306 30.03 6.64 -6.01
N GLU A 307 29.86 7.67 -5.16
CA GLU A 307 30.85 8.06 -4.14
C GLU A 307 30.80 7.17 -2.90
N LYS A 308 29.70 6.44 -2.69
CA LYS A 308 29.51 5.53 -1.53
C LYS A 308 29.61 4.05 -1.94
N LEU A 309 30.31 3.76 -3.03
CA LEU A 309 30.64 2.40 -3.44
C LEU A 309 31.82 1.86 -2.64
N ASP A 310 31.85 0.54 -2.44
CA ASP A 310 32.97 -0.13 -1.77
C ASP A 310 34.30 -0.04 -2.54
N PHE A 311 34.22 0.21 -3.84
CA PHE A 311 35.34 0.24 -4.77
C PHE A 311 35.44 1.61 -5.45
N PRO A 312 36.64 2.21 -5.51
CA PRO A 312 36.80 3.55 -6.06
C PRO A 312 36.67 3.58 -7.58
N LEU A 313 36.35 4.76 -8.11
CA LEU A 313 36.37 5.01 -9.55
C LEU A 313 37.82 4.92 -10.08
N PRO A 314 38.05 4.34 -11.28
CA PRO A 314 39.37 4.40 -11.90
C PRO A 314 39.85 5.84 -12.09
N GLU A 315 41.08 6.13 -11.70
CA GLU A 315 41.66 7.48 -11.66
C GLU A 315 41.46 8.28 -12.96
N LYS A 316 41.62 7.61 -14.11
CA LYS A 316 41.42 8.19 -15.46
C LYS A 316 39.99 8.68 -15.76
N LEU A 317 39.00 8.32 -14.95
CA LEU A 317 37.59 8.71 -15.12
C LEU A 317 37.11 9.73 -14.09
N VAL A 318 37.94 10.08 -13.09
CA VAL A 318 37.54 10.98 -11.99
C VAL A 318 37.18 12.37 -12.51
N ASP A 319 38.02 12.99 -13.35
CA ASP A 319 37.74 14.32 -13.91
C ASP A 319 36.46 14.33 -14.76
N ALA A 320 36.25 13.27 -15.54
CA ALA A 320 35.05 13.12 -16.35
C ALA A 320 33.80 12.97 -15.47
N TYR A 321 33.89 12.22 -14.38
CA TYR A 321 32.83 12.06 -13.40
C TYR A 321 32.49 13.39 -12.72
N LEU A 322 33.48 14.12 -12.24
CA LEU A 322 33.29 15.41 -11.57
C LEU A 322 32.64 16.45 -12.50
N SER A 323 33.10 16.53 -13.74
CA SER A 323 32.50 17.44 -14.75
C SER A 323 31.05 17.08 -15.06
N GLU A 324 30.74 15.79 -15.21
CA GLU A 324 29.37 15.32 -15.48
C GLU A 324 28.46 15.51 -14.25
N LYS A 325 28.98 15.26 -13.04
CA LYS A 325 28.31 15.51 -11.77
C LYS A 325 27.92 16.99 -11.64
N GLU A 326 28.87 17.89 -11.86
CA GLU A 326 28.65 19.33 -11.79
C GLU A 326 27.57 19.76 -12.79
N ALA A 327 27.70 19.36 -14.06
CA ALA A 327 26.73 19.70 -15.10
C ALA A 327 25.31 19.24 -14.74
N LEU A 328 25.15 17.97 -14.33
CA LEU A 328 23.83 17.44 -13.95
C LEU A 328 23.27 18.08 -12.67
N ASN A 329 24.13 18.44 -11.71
CA ASN A 329 23.68 19.09 -10.47
C ASN A 329 23.19 20.53 -10.63
N THR A 330 23.57 21.20 -11.71
CA THR A 330 23.06 22.55 -12.03
C THR A 330 21.63 22.54 -12.58
N LEU A 331 21.16 21.42 -13.15
CA LEU A 331 19.85 21.34 -13.80
C LEU A 331 18.69 21.54 -12.81
N GLU A 332 17.67 22.29 -13.23
CA GLU A 332 16.45 22.52 -12.45
C GLU A 332 15.56 21.29 -12.31
N LEU A 333 15.53 20.44 -13.33
CA LEU A 333 14.77 19.19 -13.38
C LEU A 333 15.72 18.03 -13.67
N ILE A 334 15.29 16.81 -13.37
CA ILE A 334 16.08 15.61 -13.62
C ILE A 334 16.18 15.35 -15.12
N ASP A 335 17.40 15.08 -15.58
CA ASP A 335 17.66 14.52 -16.92
C ASP A 335 17.93 13.02 -16.77
N TYR A 336 16.85 12.23 -16.77
CA TYR A 336 16.87 10.80 -16.44
C TYR A 336 17.84 10.02 -17.33
N GLU A 337 17.81 10.27 -18.63
CA GLU A 337 18.61 9.54 -19.61
C GLU A 337 20.10 9.78 -19.41
N LYS A 338 20.52 11.04 -19.16
CA LYS A 338 21.93 11.34 -18.87
C LYS A 338 22.38 10.76 -17.53
N VAL A 339 21.55 10.86 -16.49
CA VAL A 339 21.84 10.31 -15.16
C VAL A 339 22.07 8.80 -15.24
N ILE A 340 21.14 8.06 -15.86
CA ILE A 340 21.24 6.61 -15.98
C ILE A 340 22.41 6.19 -16.88
N ALA A 341 22.62 6.87 -18.01
CA ALA A 341 23.77 6.59 -18.88
C ALA A 341 25.10 6.82 -18.16
N GLY A 342 25.24 7.93 -17.44
CA GLY A 342 26.42 8.27 -16.65
C GLY A 342 26.67 7.26 -15.53
N LYS A 343 25.65 6.89 -14.75
CA LYS A 343 25.78 5.88 -13.68
C LYS A 343 26.25 4.53 -14.23
N TRP A 344 25.64 4.03 -15.31
CA TRP A 344 26.07 2.76 -15.91
C TRP A 344 27.47 2.81 -16.52
N LYS A 345 27.89 3.95 -17.10
CA LYS A 345 29.26 4.17 -17.59
C LYS A 345 30.27 3.97 -16.46
N TYR A 346 30.07 4.60 -15.31
CA TYR A 346 31.00 4.52 -14.18
C TYR A 346 30.93 3.18 -13.44
N LEU A 347 29.73 2.60 -13.24
CA LEU A 347 29.57 1.27 -12.63
C LEU A 347 30.28 0.18 -13.43
N LYS A 348 30.13 0.18 -14.76
CA LYS A 348 30.83 -0.75 -15.65
C LYS A 348 32.35 -0.61 -15.53
N ALA A 349 32.85 0.63 -15.43
CA ALA A 349 34.27 0.87 -15.29
C ALA A 349 34.83 0.35 -13.95
N ILE A 350 34.12 0.60 -12.85
CA ILE A 350 34.50 0.11 -11.51
C ILE A 350 34.50 -1.41 -11.49
N PHE A 351 33.40 -2.03 -11.93
CA PHE A 351 33.25 -3.48 -11.95
C PHE A 351 34.34 -4.15 -12.80
N ASN A 352 34.63 -3.64 -14.00
CA ASN A 352 35.64 -4.25 -14.86
C ASN A 352 37.06 -4.21 -14.26
N THR A 353 37.37 -3.16 -13.50
CA THR A 353 38.66 -3.02 -12.80
C THR A 353 38.72 -3.97 -11.59
N GLU A 354 37.63 -4.09 -10.84
CA GLU A 354 37.61 -4.71 -9.51
C GLU A 354 36.93 -6.09 -9.45
N LYS A 355 36.54 -6.67 -10.60
CA LYS A 355 35.73 -7.90 -10.65
C LYS A 355 36.31 -9.06 -9.84
N GLU A 356 37.62 -9.24 -9.84
CA GLU A 356 38.28 -10.32 -9.09
C GLU A 356 38.15 -10.15 -7.57
N ASN A 357 38.10 -8.91 -7.09
CA ASN A 357 37.89 -8.58 -5.69
C ASN A 357 36.41 -8.68 -5.33
N ILE A 358 35.54 -8.16 -6.20
CA ILE A 358 34.07 -8.27 -6.08
C ILE A 358 33.66 -9.76 -5.99
N TYR A 359 34.19 -10.63 -6.86
CA TYR A 359 33.92 -12.07 -6.84
C TYR A 359 34.42 -12.78 -5.59
N LYS A 360 35.30 -12.18 -4.80
CA LYS A 360 35.80 -12.73 -3.54
C LYS A 360 35.05 -12.21 -2.32
N ASP A 361 34.30 -11.11 -2.46
CA ASP A 361 33.52 -10.52 -1.38
C ASP A 361 32.51 -11.53 -0.80
N ARG A 362 32.61 -11.77 0.51
CA ARG A 362 31.77 -12.74 1.22
C ARG A 362 30.33 -12.24 1.39
N GLY A 363 30.16 -10.94 1.63
CA GLY A 363 28.85 -10.30 1.74
C GLY A 363 28.09 -10.36 0.42
N PHE A 364 28.76 -10.13 -0.71
CA PHE A 364 28.16 -10.24 -2.03
C PHE A 364 27.73 -11.68 -2.35
N LYS A 365 28.59 -12.68 -2.08
CA LYS A 365 28.21 -14.10 -2.23
C LYS A 365 27.01 -14.48 -1.38
N LYS A 366 26.98 -14.00 -0.13
CA LYS A 366 25.85 -14.21 0.77
C LYS A 366 24.59 -13.54 0.22
N PHE A 367 24.69 -12.30 -0.26
CA PHE A 367 23.57 -11.58 -0.86
C PHE A 367 22.98 -12.33 -2.06
N ILE A 368 23.82 -12.84 -2.97
CA ILE A 368 23.33 -13.67 -4.10
C ILE A 368 22.61 -14.91 -3.59
N LYS A 369 23.19 -15.63 -2.62
CA LYS A 369 22.58 -16.85 -2.06
C LYS A 369 21.25 -16.59 -1.37
N ASP A 370 21.17 -15.54 -0.56
CA ASP A 370 19.97 -15.20 0.22
C ASP A 370 18.83 -14.68 -0.68
N ASN A 371 19.17 -14.17 -1.88
CA ASN A 371 18.24 -13.55 -2.82
C ASN A 371 18.12 -14.30 -4.16
N GLU A 372 18.60 -15.54 -4.23
CA GLU A 372 18.77 -16.29 -5.48
C GLU A 372 17.45 -16.37 -6.29
N SER A 373 16.32 -16.53 -5.60
CA SER A 373 15.00 -16.70 -6.20
C SER A 373 14.58 -15.55 -7.12
N TRP A 374 14.89 -14.30 -6.77
CA TRP A 374 14.52 -13.12 -7.56
C TRP A 374 15.74 -12.49 -8.26
N LEU A 375 16.93 -12.55 -7.66
CA LEU A 375 18.12 -11.86 -8.18
C LEU A 375 18.65 -12.53 -9.44
N VAL A 376 18.67 -13.86 -9.49
CA VAL A 376 19.13 -14.62 -10.66
C VAL A 376 18.24 -14.37 -11.89
N PRO A 377 16.90 -14.51 -11.83
CA PRO A 377 16.05 -14.15 -12.95
C PRO A 377 16.15 -12.67 -13.33
N TYR A 378 16.22 -11.75 -12.36
CA TYR A 378 16.39 -10.32 -12.65
C TYR A 378 17.69 -10.01 -13.39
N ALA A 379 18.84 -10.52 -12.94
CA ALA A 379 20.12 -10.27 -13.59
C ALA A 379 20.16 -10.84 -15.01
N ALA A 380 19.62 -12.04 -15.23
CA ALA A 380 19.53 -12.62 -16.56
C ALA A 380 18.56 -11.87 -17.47
N PHE A 381 17.42 -11.41 -16.94
CA PHE A 381 16.49 -10.54 -17.66
C PHE A 381 17.19 -9.26 -18.13
N CYS A 382 17.93 -8.57 -17.26
CA CYS A 382 18.69 -7.37 -17.62
C CYS A 382 19.70 -7.64 -18.75
N VAL A 383 20.45 -8.74 -18.67
CA VAL A 383 21.39 -9.14 -19.73
C VAL A 383 20.66 -9.38 -21.06
N LEU A 384 19.52 -10.06 -21.04
CA LEU A 384 18.73 -10.37 -22.24
C LEU A 384 18.06 -9.12 -22.83
N ARG A 385 17.47 -8.26 -21.98
CA ARG A 385 16.90 -6.96 -22.32
C ARG A 385 17.94 -6.10 -23.04
N ASP A 386 19.13 -5.95 -22.46
CA ASP A 386 20.19 -5.10 -23.00
C ASP A 386 20.74 -5.65 -24.32
N LYS A 387 20.88 -6.98 -24.41
CA LYS A 387 21.35 -7.67 -25.63
C LYS A 387 20.37 -7.56 -26.79
N TYR A 388 19.07 -7.67 -26.53
CA TYR A 388 18.02 -7.60 -27.55
C TYR A 388 17.42 -6.21 -27.72
N LYS A 389 17.79 -5.25 -26.85
CA LYS A 389 17.30 -3.87 -26.82
C LYS A 389 15.78 -3.75 -26.68
N THR A 390 15.17 -4.70 -25.98
CA THR A 390 13.73 -4.72 -25.74
C THR A 390 13.44 -5.53 -24.46
N PRO A 391 12.55 -5.03 -23.57
CA PRO A 391 12.09 -5.81 -22.43
C PRO A 391 11.10 -6.90 -22.86
N ASN A 392 10.52 -6.79 -24.06
CA ASN A 392 9.56 -7.76 -24.57
C ASN A 392 10.24 -9.10 -24.84
N PHE A 393 10.17 -10.00 -23.87
CA PHE A 393 10.80 -11.31 -23.92
C PHE A 393 10.29 -12.19 -25.08
N ASN A 394 9.13 -11.89 -25.66
CA ASN A 394 8.61 -12.60 -26.84
C ASN A 394 9.43 -12.31 -28.12
N GLU A 395 10.14 -11.18 -28.15
CA GLU A 395 11.00 -10.75 -29.26
C GLU A 395 12.44 -11.28 -29.12
N TRP A 396 12.81 -11.85 -27.97
CA TRP A 396 14.16 -12.36 -27.74
C TRP A 396 14.47 -13.58 -28.61
N LYS A 397 15.68 -13.65 -29.16
CA LYS A 397 16.08 -14.80 -30.00
C LYS A 397 16.24 -16.10 -29.20
N THR A 398 16.52 -16.02 -27.91
CA THR A 398 16.61 -17.15 -26.98
C THR A 398 15.92 -16.80 -25.65
N HIS A 399 15.59 -17.81 -24.84
CA HIS A 399 14.99 -17.62 -23.50
C HIS A 399 13.66 -16.86 -23.47
N LYS A 400 12.88 -16.89 -24.56
CA LYS A 400 11.52 -16.32 -24.60
C LYS A 400 10.63 -16.82 -23.45
N LYS A 401 10.73 -18.12 -23.15
CA LYS A 401 10.16 -18.75 -21.97
C LYS A 401 11.24 -18.92 -20.91
N TYR A 402 10.91 -18.58 -19.67
CA TYR A 402 11.77 -18.80 -18.54
C TYR A 402 11.98 -20.31 -18.28
N ILE A 403 13.24 -20.71 -18.09
CA ILE A 403 13.61 -22.08 -17.70
C ILE A 403 14.75 -21.95 -16.69
N ALA A 404 14.47 -22.16 -15.40
CA ALA A 404 15.40 -21.95 -14.30
C ALA A 404 16.80 -22.55 -14.55
N GLY A 405 16.87 -23.81 -15.00
CA GLY A 405 18.15 -24.48 -15.28
C GLY A 405 19.01 -23.83 -16.39
N LYS A 406 18.39 -23.16 -17.38
CA LYS A 406 19.14 -22.40 -18.40
C LYS A 406 19.60 -21.05 -17.88
N ILE A 407 18.77 -20.42 -17.04
CA ILE A 407 19.09 -19.13 -16.44
C ILE A 407 20.22 -19.26 -15.40
N LEU A 408 20.26 -20.34 -14.62
CA LEU A 408 21.38 -20.63 -13.71
C LEU A 408 22.75 -20.68 -14.42
N GLN A 409 22.79 -21.01 -15.71
CA GLN A 409 24.05 -21.00 -16.48
C GLN A 409 24.66 -19.60 -16.59
N PHE A 410 23.85 -18.54 -16.49
CA PHE A 410 24.34 -17.15 -16.50
C PHE A 410 25.23 -16.85 -15.29
N PHE A 411 25.05 -17.57 -14.17
CA PHE A 411 25.87 -17.47 -12.96
C PHE A 411 26.98 -18.54 -12.90
N THR A 412 27.34 -19.15 -14.04
CA THR A 412 28.50 -20.05 -14.11
C THR A 412 29.72 -19.34 -14.71
N PRO A 413 30.93 -19.44 -14.11
CA PRO A 413 32.12 -18.74 -14.61
C PRO A 413 32.53 -19.06 -16.05
N LYS A 414 32.02 -20.16 -16.63
CA LYS A 414 32.26 -20.55 -18.03
C LYS A 414 31.32 -19.86 -19.02
N SER A 415 30.25 -19.23 -18.54
CA SER A 415 29.29 -18.53 -19.39
C SER A 415 29.86 -17.20 -19.87
N LYS A 416 29.64 -16.88 -21.15
CA LYS A 416 29.98 -15.56 -21.72
C LYS A 416 29.18 -14.41 -21.10
N ASP A 417 28.03 -14.73 -20.51
CA ASP A 417 27.10 -13.77 -19.91
C ASP A 417 27.36 -13.59 -18.39
N TYR A 418 28.38 -14.28 -17.84
CA TYR A 418 28.71 -14.29 -16.41
C TYR A 418 29.06 -12.91 -15.86
N ASP A 419 30.04 -12.23 -16.45
CA ASP A 419 30.47 -10.91 -15.99
C ASP A 419 29.32 -9.89 -16.02
N SER A 420 28.45 -9.94 -17.03
CA SER A 420 27.29 -9.04 -17.12
C SER A 420 26.22 -9.36 -16.06
N SER A 421 25.97 -10.65 -15.81
CA SER A 421 25.01 -11.08 -14.77
C SER A 421 25.52 -10.70 -13.37
N MET A 422 26.81 -10.90 -13.12
CA MET A 422 27.46 -10.52 -11.88
C MET A 422 27.50 -9.01 -11.68
N LEU A 423 27.64 -8.22 -12.75
CA LEU A 423 27.53 -6.75 -12.67
C LEU A 423 26.14 -6.32 -12.19
N HIS A 424 25.06 -6.83 -12.80
CA HIS A 424 23.70 -6.50 -12.35
C HIS A 424 23.45 -6.94 -10.91
N ALA A 425 23.91 -8.13 -10.53
CA ALA A 425 23.81 -8.62 -9.15
C ALA A 425 24.61 -7.74 -8.16
N TRP A 426 25.81 -7.30 -8.53
CA TRP A 426 26.65 -6.45 -7.70
C TRP A 426 26.03 -5.06 -7.51
N VAL A 427 25.44 -4.48 -8.55
CA VAL A 427 24.70 -3.21 -8.44
C VAL A 427 23.55 -3.32 -7.44
N GLN A 428 22.77 -4.41 -7.48
CA GLN A 428 21.71 -4.66 -6.50
C GLN A 428 22.24 -4.83 -5.07
N TYR A 429 23.39 -5.49 -4.91
CA TYR A 429 24.05 -5.61 -3.60
C TYR A 429 24.49 -4.24 -3.06
N GLN A 430 25.09 -3.37 -3.89
CA GLN A 430 25.50 -2.03 -3.48
C GLN A 430 24.30 -1.13 -3.15
N LEU A 431 23.22 -1.19 -3.94
CA LEU A 431 21.96 -0.51 -3.64
C LEU A 431 21.36 -0.97 -2.31
N HIS A 432 21.33 -2.28 -2.06
CA HIS A 432 20.85 -2.85 -0.81
C HIS A 432 21.65 -2.33 0.39
N LYS A 433 22.98 -2.31 0.30
CA LYS A 433 23.85 -1.77 1.36
C LYS A 433 23.54 -0.31 1.64
N GLN A 434 23.47 0.52 0.60
CA GLN A 434 23.24 1.96 0.75
C GLN A 434 21.83 2.27 1.30
N LEU A 435 20.81 1.56 0.84
CA LEU A 435 19.46 1.71 1.37
C LEU A 435 19.36 1.25 2.82
N LYS A 436 19.91 0.08 3.17
CA LYS A 436 19.94 -0.39 4.57
C LYS A 436 20.68 0.58 5.49
N ASP A 437 21.84 1.09 5.06
CA ASP A 437 22.60 2.09 5.81
C ASP A 437 21.81 3.40 6.01
N ALA A 438 21.02 3.83 5.02
CA ALA A 438 20.15 5.00 5.17
C ALA A 438 18.94 4.73 6.08
N VAL A 439 18.31 3.56 5.98
CA VAL A 439 17.19 3.12 6.83
C VAL A 439 17.64 3.03 8.27
N ASP A 440 18.73 2.32 8.54
CA ASP A 440 19.27 2.13 9.89
C ASP A 440 19.71 3.48 10.51
N TYR A 441 20.19 4.42 9.69
CA TYR A 441 20.48 5.78 10.13
C TYR A 441 19.22 6.57 10.53
N ALA A 442 18.17 6.55 9.70
CA ALA A 442 16.91 7.20 10.01
C ALA A 442 16.26 6.62 11.27
N HIS A 443 16.30 5.30 11.40
CA HIS A 443 15.91 4.56 12.60
C HIS A 443 16.68 5.07 13.82
N ASN A 444 18.01 5.16 13.81
CA ASN A 444 18.76 5.70 14.94
C ASN A 444 18.36 7.13 15.38
N LEU A 445 17.70 7.91 14.52
CA LEU A 445 17.13 9.22 14.84
C LEU A 445 15.66 9.19 15.33
N GLY A 446 15.05 8.00 15.41
CA GLY A 446 13.64 7.79 15.71
C GLY A 446 12.71 8.05 14.52
N VAL A 447 13.25 8.17 13.29
CA VAL A 447 12.49 8.49 12.08
C VAL A 447 12.14 7.20 11.33
N SER A 448 10.85 6.97 11.08
CA SER A 448 10.35 5.81 10.35
C SER A 448 10.23 6.07 8.85
N LEU A 449 10.39 5.01 8.05
CA LEU A 449 10.22 5.07 6.59
C LEU A 449 8.91 4.41 6.15
N LYS A 450 8.11 5.18 5.42
CA LYS A 450 6.86 4.75 4.80
C LYS A 450 7.06 4.56 3.29
N GLY A 451 7.01 3.33 2.83
CA GLY A 451 7.11 2.99 1.41
C GLY A 451 5.80 3.18 0.66
N ASP A 452 5.86 2.94 -0.65
CA ASP A 452 4.72 2.93 -1.56
C ASP A 452 4.82 1.70 -2.48
N LEU A 453 3.74 0.92 -2.53
CA LEU A 453 3.64 -0.35 -3.24
C LEU A 453 2.69 -0.18 -4.42
N PRO A 454 3.18 -0.23 -5.67
CA PRO A 454 2.33 -0.26 -6.86
C PRO A 454 1.46 -1.51 -6.90
N ILE A 455 0.17 -1.36 -7.24
CA ILE A 455 -0.74 -2.51 -7.31
C ILE A 455 -0.33 -3.51 -8.39
N GLY A 456 0.28 -3.09 -9.49
CA GLY A 456 0.58 -3.94 -10.65
C GLY A 456 2.08 -4.18 -10.88
N ILE A 457 2.36 -4.91 -11.96
CA ILE A 457 3.70 -5.10 -12.52
C ILE A 457 3.74 -4.57 -13.97
N TYR A 458 4.93 -4.21 -14.46
CA TYR A 458 5.07 -3.95 -15.88
C TYR A 458 4.77 -5.22 -16.71
N ARG A 459 4.11 -5.07 -17.86
CA ARG A 459 3.70 -6.20 -18.71
C ARG A 459 4.87 -7.08 -19.15
N TYR A 460 6.03 -6.48 -19.34
CA TYR A 460 7.25 -7.19 -19.73
C TYR A 460 8.25 -7.24 -18.57
N SER A 461 7.77 -7.35 -17.33
CA SER A 461 8.63 -7.49 -16.15
C SER A 461 9.26 -8.87 -16.04
N VAL A 462 10.21 -8.98 -15.11
CA VAL A 462 10.82 -10.25 -14.68
C VAL A 462 9.76 -11.22 -14.19
N GLU A 463 8.80 -10.76 -13.38
CA GLU A 463 7.75 -11.60 -12.82
C GLU A 463 6.81 -12.13 -13.92
N ALA A 464 6.42 -11.30 -14.88
CA ALA A 464 5.62 -11.75 -16.04
C ALA A 464 6.39 -12.76 -16.93
N TRP A 465 7.72 -12.71 -16.93
CA TRP A 465 8.55 -13.66 -17.68
C TRP A 465 8.80 -14.97 -16.93
N ALA A 466 9.06 -14.88 -15.62
CA ALA A 466 9.47 -15.99 -14.78
C ALA A 466 8.30 -16.80 -14.22
N GLU A 467 7.18 -16.15 -13.91
CA GLU A 467 5.98 -16.72 -13.28
C GLU A 467 4.70 -16.27 -14.04
N PRO A 468 4.61 -16.46 -15.37
CA PRO A 468 3.52 -15.92 -16.20
C PRO A 468 2.13 -16.42 -15.79
N GLU A 469 2.03 -17.61 -15.18
CA GLU A 469 0.78 -18.22 -14.71
C GLU A 469 0.06 -17.40 -13.63
N LEU A 470 0.79 -16.53 -12.92
CA LEU A 470 0.25 -15.64 -11.89
C LEU A 470 -0.46 -14.41 -12.48
N PHE A 471 -0.43 -14.23 -13.80
CA PHE A 471 -0.91 -13.02 -14.48
C PHE A 471 -1.82 -13.34 -15.68
N GLY A 472 -2.96 -12.64 -15.74
CA GLY A 472 -3.86 -12.62 -16.89
C GLY A 472 -3.35 -11.66 -17.96
N MET A 473 -2.62 -12.19 -18.94
CA MET A 473 -1.94 -11.41 -20.00
C MET A 473 -2.89 -10.91 -21.11
N ASP A 474 -4.06 -11.50 -21.27
CA ASP A 474 -5.07 -11.10 -22.28
C ASP A 474 -5.87 -9.85 -21.89
N PHE A 475 -5.69 -9.40 -20.66
CA PHE A 475 -6.29 -8.19 -20.11
C PHE A 475 -5.24 -7.18 -19.66
N GLN A 476 -5.68 -5.95 -19.50
CA GLN A 476 -4.89 -4.86 -18.94
C GLN A 476 -5.73 -4.13 -17.88
N ALA A 477 -5.08 -3.74 -16.78
CA ALA A 477 -5.67 -3.01 -15.67
C ALA A 477 -5.69 -1.50 -15.96
N GLY A 478 -6.63 -0.80 -15.32
CA GLY A 478 -6.78 0.63 -15.48
C GLY A 478 -7.78 1.21 -14.47
N ALA A 479 -8.40 2.33 -14.83
CA ALA A 479 -9.48 2.95 -14.08
C ALA A 479 -10.65 3.31 -15.02
N PRO A 480 -11.91 3.27 -14.53
CA PRO A 480 -13.03 3.80 -15.28
C PRO A 480 -12.89 5.32 -15.47
N PRO A 481 -13.67 5.93 -16.37
CA PRO A 481 -13.81 7.38 -16.44
C PRO A 481 -14.08 8.02 -15.07
N ASP A 482 -13.37 9.11 -14.78
CA ASP A 482 -13.42 9.84 -13.50
C ASP A 482 -13.35 11.37 -13.73
N GLN A 483 -13.14 12.14 -12.66
CA GLN A 483 -13.03 13.60 -12.73
C GLN A 483 -11.75 14.09 -13.44
N PHE A 484 -10.74 13.24 -13.61
CA PHE A 484 -9.48 13.56 -14.28
C PHE A 484 -9.54 13.23 -15.78
N THR A 485 -10.25 12.17 -16.16
CA THR A 485 -10.36 11.72 -17.56
C THR A 485 -11.73 11.10 -17.89
N GLU A 486 -12.40 11.65 -18.89
CA GLU A 486 -13.67 11.10 -19.42
C GLU A 486 -13.48 9.77 -20.18
N LEU A 487 -12.24 9.44 -20.55
CA LEU A 487 -11.90 8.21 -21.28
C LEU A 487 -11.47 7.06 -20.36
N GLY A 488 -11.37 7.33 -19.06
CA GLY A 488 -10.71 6.43 -18.10
C GLY A 488 -9.21 6.35 -18.33
N GLN A 489 -8.56 5.44 -17.62
CA GLN A 489 -7.12 5.23 -17.69
C GLN A 489 -6.83 3.79 -18.08
N ASN A 490 -5.79 3.60 -18.90
CA ASN A 490 -5.24 2.29 -19.22
C ASN A 490 -3.79 2.26 -18.74
N TRP A 491 -3.51 1.51 -17.67
CA TRP A 491 -2.17 1.42 -17.08
C TRP A 491 -1.31 0.36 -17.77
N GLU A 492 -1.89 -0.42 -18.70
CA GLU A 492 -1.26 -1.49 -19.49
C GLU A 492 -0.73 -2.70 -18.68
N PHE A 493 -0.82 -2.65 -17.34
CA PHE A 493 -0.43 -3.74 -16.44
C PHE A 493 -1.30 -4.98 -16.65
N PRO A 494 -0.76 -6.20 -16.64
CA PRO A 494 -1.58 -7.40 -16.66
C PRO A 494 -2.39 -7.51 -15.36
N THR A 495 -3.51 -8.23 -15.42
CA THR A 495 -4.32 -8.53 -14.22
C THR A 495 -3.73 -9.69 -13.43
N TYR A 496 -4.02 -9.80 -12.14
CA TYR A 496 -3.61 -10.96 -11.34
C TYR A 496 -4.49 -12.17 -11.60
N ASN A 497 -3.86 -13.35 -11.67
CA ASN A 497 -4.54 -14.63 -11.55
C ASN A 497 -4.62 -15.05 -10.07
N TRP A 498 -5.59 -14.47 -9.36
CA TRP A 498 -5.77 -14.70 -7.93
C TRP A 498 -6.03 -16.16 -7.56
N GLU A 499 -6.67 -16.93 -8.44
CA GLU A 499 -6.92 -18.35 -8.19
C GLU A 499 -5.61 -19.15 -8.23
N ALA A 500 -4.72 -18.90 -9.20
CA ALA A 500 -3.38 -19.52 -9.22
C ALA A 500 -2.54 -19.11 -8.01
N MET A 501 -2.61 -17.83 -7.59
CA MET A 501 -1.91 -17.38 -6.37
C MET A 501 -2.48 -18.04 -5.11
N LYS A 502 -3.77 -18.38 -5.08
CA LYS A 502 -4.40 -19.04 -3.93
C LYS A 502 -3.91 -20.48 -3.76
N GLU A 503 -3.57 -21.17 -4.85
CA GLU A 503 -3.09 -22.56 -4.84
C GLU A 503 -1.80 -22.75 -4.02
N ASP A 504 -0.96 -21.72 -3.92
CA ASP A 504 0.28 -21.75 -3.13
C ASP A 504 0.23 -20.84 -1.88
N ASP A 505 -0.99 -20.54 -1.40
CA ASP A 505 -1.24 -19.69 -0.22
C ASP A 505 -0.60 -18.30 -0.37
N TYR A 506 -0.80 -17.70 -1.54
CA TYR A 506 -0.40 -16.34 -1.92
C TYR A 506 1.10 -16.08 -1.73
N ARG A 507 1.94 -17.08 -1.96
CA ARG A 507 3.40 -17.02 -1.69
C ARG A 507 4.08 -15.84 -2.35
N TRP A 508 3.68 -15.49 -3.58
CA TRP A 508 4.23 -14.34 -4.31
C TRP A 508 4.03 -13.02 -3.56
N TRP A 509 2.81 -12.75 -3.08
CA TRP A 509 2.51 -11.56 -2.30
C TRP A 509 3.21 -11.55 -0.94
N LYS A 510 3.26 -12.69 -0.24
CA LYS A 510 3.98 -12.82 1.04
C LYS A 510 5.47 -12.50 0.87
N ASN A 511 6.10 -13.03 -0.18
CA ASN A 511 7.51 -12.76 -0.49
C ASN A 511 7.76 -11.30 -0.83
N ARG A 512 6.85 -10.67 -1.59
CA ARG A 512 6.93 -9.23 -1.92
C ARG A 512 6.92 -8.35 -0.66
N PHE A 513 5.99 -8.59 0.25
CA PHE A 513 5.92 -7.85 1.52
C PHE A 513 7.15 -8.10 2.42
N LYS A 514 7.58 -9.36 2.52
CA LYS A 514 8.79 -9.73 3.27
C LYS A 514 10.05 -9.04 2.74
N ALA A 515 10.16 -8.85 1.42
CA ALA A 515 11.25 -8.11 0.83
C ALA A 515 11.22 -6.62 1.20
N LEU A 516 10.04 -6.00 1.14
CA LEU A 516 9.85 -4.58 1.45
C LEU A 516 10.03 -4.26 2.95
N GLU A 517 9.64 -5.18 3.83
CA GLU A 517 9.79 -5.03 5.28
C GLU A 517 11.25 -4.88 5.75
N GLN A 518 12.23 -5.22 4.91
CA GLN A 518 13.64 -4.97 5.19
C GLN A 518 14.01 -3.47 5.24
N TYR A 519 13.20 -2.63 4.58
CA TYR A 519 13.48 -1.21 4.39
C TYR A 519 12.40 -0.29 4.97
N PHE A 520 11.16 -0.78 5.09
CA PHE A 520 10.02 0.05 5.44
C PHE A 520 9.33 -0.40 6.73
N ASP A 521 8.69 0.56 7.37
CA ASP A 521 7.99 0.41 8.65
C ASP A 521 6.49 0.60 8.49
N ALA A 522 6.11 1.33 7.46
CA ALA A 522 4.76 1.44 6.96
C ALA A 522 4.77 1.32 5.43
N MET A 523 3.63 0.94 4.86
CA MET A 523 3.48 0.80 3.42
C MET A 523 2.17 1.43 2.98
N ARG A 524 2.23 2.35 2.01
CA ARG A 524 1.06 2.68 1.20
C ARG A 524 0.84 1.55 0.20
N ILE A 525 -0.34 0.94 0.23
CA ILE A 525 -0.80 0.10 -0.88
C ILE A 525 -1.52 1.01 -1.85
N ASP A 526 -0.90 1.23 -3.00
CA ASP A 526 -1.53 1.89 -4.13
C ASP A 526 -2.76 1.11 -4.58
N HIS A 527 -3.87 1.81 -4.84
CA HIS A 527 -5.12 1.23 -5.33
C HIS A 527 -5.53 -0.03 -4.57
N ILE A 528 -5.74 0.07 -3.25
CA ILE A 528 -6.10 -1.10 -2.41
C ILE A 528 -7.38 -1.80 -2.89
N LEU A 529 -8.21 -1.08 -3.63
CA LEU A 529 -9.37 -1.61 -4.33
C LEU A 529 -9.03 -2.84 -5.17
N GLY A 530 -7.81 -2.97 -5.71
CA GLY A 530 -7.34 -4.13 -6.48
C GLY A 530 -7.47 -5.49 -5.78
N PHE A 531 -7.55 -5.53 -4.44
CA PHE A 531 -7.82 -6.76 -3.68
C PHE A 531 -9.29 -7.15 -3.67
N PHE A 532 -10.18 -6.17 -3.80
CA PHE A 532 -11.62 -6.33 -3.93
C PHE A 532 -12.00 -6.62 -5.39
N ARG A 533 -11.53 -5.75 -6.29
CA ARG A 533 -11.81 -5.71 -7.72
C ARG A 533 -10.77 -4.87 -8.46
N ILE A 534 -10.53 -5.18 -9.72
CA ILE A 534 -9.74 -4.35 -10.62
C ILE A 534 -10.58 -3.95 -11.82
N TRP A 535 -10.46 -2.71 -12.28
CA TRP A 535 -11.00 -2.32 -13.57
C TRP A 535 -10.10 -2.88 -14.67
N ARG A 536 -10.62 -3.80 -15.47
CA ARG A 536 -9.87 -4.46 -16.55
C ARG A 536 -10.51 -4.23 -17.89
N MET A 537 -9.70 -4.25 -18.94
CA MET A 537 -10.13 -4.17 -20.33
C MET A 537 -9.33 -5.18 -21.17
N PRO A 538 -9.90 -5.72 -22.26
CA PRO A 538 -9.16 -6.61 -23.14
C PRO A 538 -8.01 -5.85 -23.83
N ILE A 539 -6.98 -6.57 -24.28
CA ILE A 539 -5.86 -5.97 -25.03
C ILE A 539 -6.29 -5.27 -26.33
N SER A 540 -7.48 -5.59 -26.85
CA SER A 540 -8.08 -4.96 -28.03
C SER A 540 -8.59 -3.53 -27.77
N ALA A 541 -8.74 -3.11 -26.51
CA ALA A 541 -9.04 -1.73 -26.12
C ALA A 541 -7.75 -0.92 -25.92
N VAL A 542 -7.77 0.38 -26.19
CA VAL A 542 -6.64 1.30 -25.89
C VAL A 542 -7.00 2.33 -24.81
N GLN A 543 -8.31 2.55 -24.58
CA GLN A 543 -8.85 3.47 -23.59
C GLN A 543 -9.59 2.70 -22.48
N GLY A 544 -9.56 3.26 -21.26
CA GLY A 544 -10.19 2.66 -20.08
C GLY A 544 -11.71 2.51 -20.19
N ILE A 545 -12.37 3.29 -21.06
CA ILE A 545 -13.84 3.30 -21.22
C ILE A 545 -14.44 1.97 -21.71
N LEU A 546 -13.64 1.10 -22.33
CA LEU A 546 -14.01 -0.24 -22.76
C LEU A 546 -13.64 -1.32 -21.72
N GLY A 547 -13.50 -0.94 -20.45
CA GLY A 547 -13.28 -1.86 -19.34
C GLY A 547 -14.55 -2.18 -18.56
N TYR A 548 -14.38 -3.09 -17.60
CA TYR A 548 -15.36 -3.45 -16.58
C TYR A 548 -14.63 -3.96 -15.31
N PHE A 549 -15.33 -3.95 -14.17
CA PHE A 549 -14.75 -4.48 -12.92
C PHE A 549 -14.63 -6.00 -12.94
N TYR A 550 -13.52 -6.52 -12.40
CA TYR A 550 -13.28 -7.95 -12.23
C TYR A 550 -12.68 -8.26 -10.84
N PRO A 551 -13.21 -9.25 -10.10
CA PRO A 551 -14.40 -10.03 -10.43
C PRO A 551 -15.67 -9.16 -10.35
N ALA A 552 -16.70 -9.58 -11.07
CA ALA A 552 -18.05 -9.02 -10.99
C ALA A 552 -19.09 -10.12 -11.11
N VAL A 553 -20.27 -9.87 -10.56
CA VAL A 553 -21.52 -10.56 -10.88
C VAL A 553 -21.98 -9.99 -12.23
N PRO A 554 -21.81 -10.75 -13.33
CA PRO A 554 -22.11 -10.25 -14.67
C PRO A 554 -23.63 -10.27 -14.92
N ILE A 555 -24.06 -9.74 -16.06
CA ILE A 555 -25.43 -9.88 -16.56
C ILE A 555 -25.46 -11.10 -17.48
N VAL A 556 -26.44 -11.99 -17.28
CA VAL A 556 -26.67 -13.13 -18.18
C VAL A 556 -27.81 -12.84 -19.17
N ALA A 557 -27.83 -13.54 -20.30
CA ALA A 557 -28.78 -13.26 -21.38
C ALA A 557 -30.26 -13.27 -20.96
N ASP A 558 -30.64 -14.15 -20.02
CA ASP A 558 -32.02 -14.24 -19.53
C ASP A 558 -32.43 -13.05 -18.64
N GLU A 559 -31.49 -12.34 -18.03
CA GLU A 559 -31.80 -11.15 -17.24
C GLU A 559 -32.37 -10.04 -18.12
N PHE A 560 -31.93 -9.88 -19.37
CA PHE A 560 -32.49 -8.84 -20.25
C PHE A 560 -34.00 -8.98 -20.39
N LYS A 561 -34.52 -10.21 -20.49
CA LYS A 561 -35.97 -10.46 -20.53
C LYS A 561 -36.64 -10.08 -19.22
N ALA A 562 -36.03 -10.41 -18.08
CA ALA A 562 -36.55 -10.05 -16.76
C ALA A 562 -36.64 -8.53 -16.55
N TRP A 563 -35.70 -7.78 -17.12
CA TRP A 563 -35.67 -6.31 -17.13
C TRP A 563 -36.50 -5.67 -18.27
N GLN A 564 -37.23 -6.48 -19.05
CA GLN A 564 -38.03 -6.03 -20.20
C GLN A 564 -37.20 -5.32 -21.29
N ILE A 565 -35.94 -5.72 -21.44
CA ILE A 565 -35.01 -5.22 -22.46
C ILE A 565 -35.07 -6.17 -23.67
N PRO A 566 -35.44 -5.69 -24.87
CA PRO A 566 -35.47 -6.50 -26.10
C PRO A 566 -34.05 -6.68 -26.66
N PHE A 567 -33.22 -7.45 -25.95
CA PHE A 567 -31.79 -7.58 -26.23
C PHE A 567 -31.52 -8.05 -27.67
N ASN A 568 -30.68 -7.27 -28.36
CA ASN A 568 -30.14 -7.60 -29.67
C ASN A 568 -28.63 -7.41 -29.64
N PHE A 569 -27.87 -8.48 -29.89
CA PHE A 569 -26.42 -8.48 -29.76
C PHE A 569 -25.72 -7.40 -30.60
N ASP A 570 -26.09 -7.29 -31.89
CA ASP A 570 -25.44 -6.33 -32.79
C ASP A 570 -25.75 -4.89 -32.39
N ARG A 571 -26.98 -4.59 -31.96
CA ARG A 571 -27.38 -3.25 -31.54
C ARG A 571 -26.78 -2.83 -30.20
N TYR A 572 -26.54 -3.78 -29.29
CA TYR A 572 -26.19 -3.50 -27.89
C TYR A 572 -24.70 -3.68 -27.61
N CYS A 573 -24.04 -4.63 -28.27
CA CYS A 573 -22.65 -5.01 -28.00
C CYS A 573 -21.66 -4.60 -29.11
N LYS A 574 -22.14 -4.23 -30.31
CA LYS A 574 -21.30 -3.66 -31.37
C LYS A 574 -21.48 -2.15 -31.47
N PRO A 575 -20.51 -1.40 -32.03
CA PRO A 575 -20.62 0.05 -32.19
C PRO A 575 -21.88 0.41 -32.99
N PHE A 576 -22.76 1.22 -32.41
CA PHE A 576 -23.95 1.70 -33.12
C PHE A 576 -23.59 2.92 -33.96
N ILE A 577 -23.67 2.79 -35.28
CA ILE A 577 -23.28 3.85 -36.22
C ILE A 577 -24.39 4.04 -37.23
N ASN A 578 -24.88 5.27 -37.36
CA ASN A 578 -25.83 5.69 -38.39
C ASN A 578 -25.31 6.96 -39.07
N THR A 579 -26.01 7.43 -40.11
CA THR A 579 -25.58 8.60 -40.89
C THR A 579 -25.44 9.87 -40.04
N GLN A 580 -26.33 10.08 -39.07
CA GLN A 580 -26.29 11.27 -38.20
C GLN A 580 -25.12 11.21 -37.22
N ILE A 581 -24.89 10.06 -36.56
CA ILE A 581 -23.74 9.85 -35.67
C ILE A 581 -22.43 10.02 -36.44
N LEU A 582 -22.35 9.48 -37.66
CA LEU A 582 -21.17 9.65 -38.51
C LEU A 582 -20.92 11.13 -38.83
N TRP A 583 -21.98 11.88 -39.14
CA TRP A 583 -21.89 13.33 -39.36
C TRP A 583 -21.49 14.10 -38.09
N ASP A 584 -22.05 13.75 -36.94
CA ASP A 584 -21.74 14.42 -35.66
C ASP A 584 -20.28 14.19 -35.26
N TYR A 585 -19.76 12.99 -35.51
CA TYR A 585 -18.36 12.67 -35.27
C TYR A 585 -17.43 13.32 -36.29
N PHE A 586 -17.69 13.24 -37.60
CA PHE A 586 -16.70 13.58 -38.63
C PHE A 586 -16.99 14.86 -39.42
N GLY A 587 -18.23 15.36 -39.41
CA GLY A 587 -18.68 16.48 -40.23
C GLY A 587 -18.36 16.25 -41.70
N ASN A 588 -17.73 17.24 -42.34
CA ASN A 588 -17.29 17.15 -43.74
C ASN A 588 -16.27 16.02 -44.02
N ASN A 589 -15.64 15.43 -42.99
CA ASN A 589 -14.72 14.31 -43.16
C ASN A 589 -15.42 12.94 -43.14
N SER A 590 -16.76 12.88 -43.13
CA SER A 590 -17.51 11.61 -43.05
C SER A 590 -17.17 10.65 -44.21
N GLU A 591 -16.85 11.15 -45.40
CA GLU A 591 -16.45 10.31 -46.53
C GLU A 591 -15.14 9.55 -46.27
N LYS A 592 -14.18 10.18 -45.57
CA LYS A 592 -12.91 9.52 -45.19
C LYS A 592 -13.14 8.40 -44.18
N ALA A 593 -14.13 8.54 -43.30
CA ALA A 593 -14.47 7.50 -42.34
C ALA A 593 -14.99 6.23 -43.02
N LEU A 594 -15.59 6.34 -44.22
CA LEU A 594 -16.06 5.19 -45.02
C LEU A 594 -14.92 4.30 -45.52
N GLU A 595 -13.66 4.73 -45.46
CA GLU A 595 -12.52 3.85 -45.70
C GLU A 595 -12.38 2.78 -44.61
N PHE A 596 -12.93 3.00 -43.42
CA PHE A 596 -12.78 2.15 -42.23
C PHE A 596 -14.07 1.39 -41.86
N ILE A 597 -15.22 1.77 -42.43
CA ILE A 597 -16.54 1.20 -42.11
C ILE A 597 -17.30 0.80 -43.38
N ASP A 598 -18.07 -0.27 -43.30
CA ASP A 598 -18.97 -0.74 -44.34
C ASP A 598 -20.42 -0.33 -44.04
N ARG A 599 -21.20 -0.11 -45.09
CA ARG A 599 -22.63 0.19 -44.98
C ARG A 599 -23.46 -1.09 -44.94
N ASN A 600 -24.31 -1.22 -43.94
CA ASN A 600 -25.22 -2.35 -43.77
C ASN A 600 -26.53 -2.16 -44.55
N GLN A 601 -27.27 -3.26 -44.75
CA GLN A 601 -28.55 -3.26 -45.48
C GLN A 601 -29.65 -2.45 -44.78
N ASP A 602 -29.59 -2.32 -43.45
CA ASP A 602 -30.54 -1.58 -42.62
C ASP A 602 -30.24 -0.07 -42.53
N GLY A 603 -29.21 0.40 -43.25
CA GLY A 603 -28.79 1.80 -43.24
C GLY A 603 -27.84 2.18 -42.10
N THR A 604 -27.46 1.24 -41.23
CA THR A 604 -26.38 1.41 -40.25
C THR A 604 -25.01 1.15 -40.89
N TYR A 605 -23.94 1.34 -40.10
CA TYR A 605 -22.57 1.05 -40.52
C TYR A 605 -21.88 0.12 -39.53
N SER A 606 -20.87 -0.61 -39.99
CA SER A 606 -20.04 -1.47 -39.16
C SER A 606 -18.58 -1.32 -39.54
N PHE A 607 -17.68 -1.41 -38.56
CA PHE A 607 -16.25 -1.39 -38.86
C PHE A 607 -15.85 -2.60 -39.69
N LYS A 608 -14.95 -2.37 -40.66
CA LYS A 608 -14.27 -3.45 -41.38
C LYS A 608 -13.48 -4.32 -40.41
N GLU A 609 -13.29 -5.59 -40.75
CA GLU A 609 -12.66 -6.57 -39.85
C GLU A 609 -11.26 -6.14 -39.42
N GLU A 610 -10.49 -5.51 -40.29
CA GLU A 610 -9.15 -4.98 -40.01
C GLU A 610 -9.15 -3.75 -39.08
N PHE A 611 -10.31 -3.14 -38.77
CA PHE A 611 -10.45 -1.91 -37.98
C PHE A 611 -11.47 -2.01 -36.84
N ASN A 612 -12.06 -3.18 -36.60
CA ASN A 612 -13.17 -3.37 -35.66
C ASN A 612 -12.81 -3.31 -34.16
N THR A 613 -11.61 -2.87 -33.80
CA THR A 613 -11.19 -2.66 -32.41
C THR A 613 -10.33 -1.40 -32.30
N GLN A 614 -10.31 -0.79 -31.12
CA GLN A 614 -9.46 0.37 -30.87
C GLN A 614 -7.97 0.05 -31.11
N ARG A 615 -7.50 -1.14 -30.72
CA ARG A 615 -6.10 -1.55 -30.91
C ARG A 615 -5.72 -1.66 -32.38
N LYS A 616 -6.58 -2.30 -33.20
CA LYS A 616 -6.36 -2.42 -34.66
C LYS A 616 -6.25 -1.03 -35.32
N LEU A 617 -7.11 -0.08 -34.93
CA LEU A 617 -7.03 1.31 -35.40
C LEU A 617 -5.74 1.98 -34.93
N ALA A 618 -5.41 1.92 -33.65
CA ALA A 618 -4.20 2.53 -33.10
C ALA A 618 -2.92 1.97 -33.78
N ASP A 619 -2.84 0.66 -34.02
CA ASP A 619 -1.70 0.03 -34.68
C ASP A 619 -1.59 0.40 -36.17
N PHE A 620 -2.72 0.67 -36.83
CA PHE A 620 -2.73 1.23 -38.18
C PHE A 620 -2.18 2.67 -38.18
N PHE A 621 -2.73 3.54 -37.32
CA PHE A 621 -2.36 4.95 -37.28
C PHE A 621 -0.95 5.21 -36.71
N LYS A 622 -0.38 4.29 -35.93
CA LYS A 622 1.07 4.30 -35.61
C LYS A 622 1.96 4.35 -36.85
N LYS A 623 1.53 3.74 -37.97
CA LYS A 623 2.27 3.74 -39.24
C LYS A 623 1.88 4.91 -40.15
N GLN A 624 0.66 5.40 -40.01
CA GLN A 624 0.10 6.49 -40.83
C GLN A 624 -0.70 7.43 -39.92
N PRO A 625 -0.08 8.47 -39.33
CA PRO A 625 -0.75 9.30 -38.33
C PRO A 625 -2.04 9.95 -38.85
N GLY A 626 -3.15 9.76 -38.12
CA GLY A 626 -4.48 10.20 -38.53
C GLY A 626 -4.97 11.49 -37.88
N GLY A 627 -4.29 11.95 -36.81
CA GLY A 627 -4.69 13.12 -36.02
C GLY A 627 -6.13 12.99 -35.51
N VAL A 628 -6.94 14.01 -35.78
CA VAL A 628 -8.35 14.06 -35.33
C VAL A 628 -9.20 12.89 -35.89
N LEU A 629 -8.86 12.34 -37.06
CA LEU A 629 -9.59 11.19 -37.63
C LEU A 629 -9.39 9.94 -36.77
N GLU A 630 -8.17 9.68 -36.32
CA GLU A 630 -7.82 8.56 -35.44
C GLU A 630 -8.57 8.64 -34.13
N GLU A 631 -8.51 9.78 -33.45
CA GLU A 631 -9.20 10.01 -32.16
C GLU A 631 -10.70 9.76 -32.27
N ARG A 632 -11.34 10.25 -33.35
CA ARG A 632 -12.77 10.10 -33.60
C ARG A 632 -13.16 8.65 -33.94
N LEU A 633 -12.35 7.93 -34.74
CA LEU A 633 -12.58 6.52 -35.04
C LEU A 633 -12.45 5.64 -33.78
N ILE A 634 -11.41 5.87 -32.97
CA ILE A 634 -11.19 5.17 -31.70
C ILE A 634 -12.35 5.43 -30.73
N SER A 635 -12.83 6.67 -30.63
CA SER A 635 -14.00 7.03 -29.82
C SER A 635 -15.28 6.38 -30.34
N LEU A 636 -15.48 6.32 -31.66
CA LEU A 636 -16.66 5.70 -32.26
C LEU A 636 -16.70 4.18 -32.01
N CYS A 637 -15.55 3.48 -31.98
CA CYS A 637 -15.49 2.09 -31.54
C CYS A 637 -16.04 1.88 -30.11
N ALA A 638 -16.01 2.90 -29.27
CA ALA A 638 -16.53 2.82 -27.91
C ALA A 638 -18.03 3.15 -27.80
N ASN A 639 -18.74 3.38 -28.91
CA ASN A 639 -20.18 3.68 -28.93
C ASN A 639 -21.05 2.42 -28.81
N VAL A 640 -20.87 1.70 -27.70
CA VAL A 640 -21.55 0.44 -27.35
C VAL A 640 -22.35 0.60 -26.05
N LEU A 641 -23.33 -0.28 -25.80
CA LEU A 641 -24.10 -0.28 -24.54
C LEU A 641 -23.55 -1.29 -23.54
N PHE A 642 -23.19 -2.48 -24.02
CA PHE A 642 -22.68 -3.59 -23.21
C PHE A 642 -21.38 -4.15 -23.79
N LEU A 643 -20.46 -4.51 -22.90
CA LEU A 643 -19.25 -5.26 -23.18
C LEU A 643 -19.48 -6.75 -22.91
N THR A 644 -18.69 -7.60 -23.54
CA THR A 644 -18.84 -9.06 -23.46
C THR A 644 -17.65 -9.73 -22.79
N GLU A 645 -17.91 -10.78 -22.01
CA GLU A 645 -16.91 -11.68 -21.44
C GLU A 645 -17.34 -13.13 -21.70
N GLU A 646 -16.40 -14.00 -22.08
CA GLU A 646 -16.63 -15.45 -22.08
C GLU A 646 -16.22 -16.02 -20.72
N ARG A 647 -17.15 -16.63 -20.01
CA ARG A 647 -16.94 -17.17 -18.66
C ARG A 647 -17.50 -18.59 -18.58
N ASN A 648 -16.63 -19.57 -18.31
CA ASN A 648 -16.99 -20.99 -18.24
C ASN A 648 -17.72 -21.52 -19.50
N GLY A 649 -17.39 -21.01 -20.68
CA GLY A 649 -18.02 -21.38 -21.95
C GLY A 649 -19.37 -20.69 -22.22
N GLU A 650 -19.79 -19.75 -21.37
CA GLU A 650 -20.99 -18.93 -21.56
C GLU A 650 -20.61 -17.46 -21.81
N LEU A 651 -21.40 -16.80 -22.66
CA LEU A 651 -21.24 -15.37 -22.92
C LEU A 651 -22.02 -14.55 -21.89
N VAL A 652 -21.32 -13.67 -21.19
CA VAL A 652 -21.91 -12.77 -20.19
C VAL A 652 -21.63 -11.31 -20.55
N TYR A 653 -22.39 -10.40 -19.93
CA TYR A 653 -22.43 -9.00 -20.33
C TYR A 653 -22.14 -8.04 -19.17
N HIS A 654 -21.49 -6.92 -19.50
CA HIS A 654 -21.18 -5.85 -18.56
C HIS A 654 -21.62 -4.51 -19.16
N PRO A 655 -22.40 -3.67 -18.46
CA PRO A 655 -22.75 -2.35 -18.99
C PRO A 655 -21.49 -1.50 -19.18
N ARG A 656 -21.38 -0.78 -20.30
CA ARG A 656 -20.33 0.22 -20.49
C ARG A 656 -20.46 1.30 -19.41
N PHE A 657 -19.33 1.74 -18.85
CA PHE A 657 -19.38 2.85 -17.89
C PHE A 657 -19.95 4.12 -18.53
N ASN A 658 -20.76 4.87 -17.78
CA ASN A 658 -21.51 6.03 -18.27
C ASN A 658 -22.32 5.74 -19.55
N VAL A 659 -22.95 4.55 -19.64
CA VAL A 659 -23.71 4.12 -20.83
C VAL A 659 -24.73 5.17 -21.31
N TYR A 660 -25.35 5.89 -20.37
CA TYR A 660 -26.36 6.92 -20.65
C TYR A 660 -25.80 8.18 -21.33
N HIS A 661 -24.48 8.38 -21.37
CA HIS A 661 -23.83 9.44 -22.13
C HIS A 661 -23.52 9.06 -23.58
N THR A 662 -23.66 7.79 -23.97
CA THR A 662 -23.35 7.35 -25.33
C THR A 662 -24.37 7.83 -26.34
N GLU A 663 -23.94 8.08 -27.58
CA GLU A 663 -24.87 8.28 -28.69
C GLU A 663 -25.76 7.05 -28.87
N SER A 664 -25.19 5.85 -28.76
CA SER A 664 -25.94 4.59 -28.82
C SER A 664 -27.16 4.57 -27.88
N TYR A 665 -27.03 5.06 -26.65
CA TYR A 665 -28.13 5.12 -25.69
C TYR A 665 -29.21 6.16 -26.08
N LYS A 666 -28.82 7.30 -26.64
CA LYS A 666 -29.76 8.36 -27.03
C LYS A 666 -30.77 7.91 -28.10
N TYR A 667 -30.36 6.99 -28.97
CA TYR A 667 -31.19 6.40 -30.03
C TYR A 667 -32.04 5.20 -29.57
N LEU A 668 -32.17 4.95 -28.27
CA LEU A 668 -33.10 3.95 -27.74
C LEU A 668 -34.49 4.55 -27.46
N PRO A 669 -35.57 3.75 -27.51
CA PRO A 669 -36.86 4.14 -26.96
C PRO A 669 -36.79 4.48 -25.46
N GLU A 670 -37.65 5.37 -24.98
CA GLU A 670 -37.64 5.82 -23.58
C GLU A 670 -37.85 4.68 -22.56
N SER A 671 -38.63 3.64 -22.93
CA SER A 671 -38.80 2.45 -22.09
C SER A 671 -37.50 1.67 -21.94
N GLU A 672 -36.73 1.49 -23.02
CA GLU A 672 -35.45 0.78 -23.00
C GLU A 672 -34.39 1.59 -22.26
N LYS A 673 -34.35 2.92 -22.46
CA LYS A 673 -33.47 3.82 -21.70
C LYS A 673 -33.66 3.63 -20.20
N LYS A 674 -34.91 3.68 -19.73
CA LYS A 674 -35.23 3.48 -18.31
C LYS A 674 -34.75 2.11 -17.81
N SER A 675 -35.09 1.02 -18.49
CA SER A 675 -34.68 -0.33 -18.06
C SER A 675 -33.16 -0.51 -18.03
N ILE A 676 -32.44 0.01 -19.03
CA ILE A 676 -30.97 -0.05 -19.07
C ILE A 676 -30.34 0.81 -17.97
N TYR A 677 -30.91 1.98 -17.68
CA TYR A 677 -30.45 2.83 -16.59
C TYR A 677 -30.62 2.16 -15.22
N ASP A 678 -31.79 1.54 -14.98
CA ASP A 678 -32.07 0.81 -13.75
C ASP A 678 -31.12 -0.40 -13.59
N LEU A 679 -30.88 -1.16 -14.68
CA LEU A 679 -29.92 -2.26 -14.72
C LEU A 679 -28.47 -1.79 -14.51
N TYR A 680 -28.08 -0.66 -15.10
CA TYR A 680 -26.77 -0.02 -14.88
C TYR A 680 -26.55 0.32 -13.41
N HIS A 681 -27.56 0.92 -12.76
CA HIS A 681 -27.49 1.28 -11.34
C HIS A 681 -27.38 0.05 -10.44
N ASP A 682 -28.19 -0.98 -10.71
CA ASP A 682 -28.11 -2.25 -10.01
C ASP A 682 -26.72 -2.89 -10.17
N TYR A 683 -26.19 -2.90 -11.40
CA TYR A 683 -24.91 -3.49 -11.74
C TYR A 683 -23.72 -2.81 -11.04
N PHE A 684 -23.64 -1.48 -11.01
CA PHE A 684 -22.47 -0.78 -10.47
C PHE A 684 -22.56 -0.49 -8.96
N PHE A 685 -23.77 -0.33 -8.41
CA PHE A 685 -23.95 0.22 -7.07
C PHE A 685 -24.72 -0.69 -6.10
N ARG A 686 -25.20 -1.87 -6.54
CA ARG A 686 -25.96 -2.79 -5.67
C ARG A 686 -25.42 -4.21 -5.64
N ARG A 687 -25.42 -4.91 -6.78
CA ARG A 687 -25.25 -6.39 -6.80
C ARG A 687 -23.82 -6.88 -6.51
N GLN A 688 -22.83 -6.00 -6.52
CA GLN A 688 -21.42 -6.40 -6.49
C GLN A 688 -20.81 -6.44 -5.09
N ASP A 689 -21.39 -5.69 -4.15
CA ASP A 689 -20.77 -5.35 -2.87
C ASP A 689 -20.40 -6.59 -2.05
N HIS A 690 -21.28 -7.59 -2.02
CA HIS A 690 -21.04 -8.85 -1.32
C HIS A 690 -19.87 -9.66 -1.92
N LEU A 691 -19.80 -9.78 -3.25
CA LEU A 691 -18.71 -10.49 -3.93
C LEU A 691 -17.36 -9.82 -3.66
N TRP A 692 -17.33 -8.48 -3.69
CA TRP A 692 -16.11 -7.72 -3.42
C TRP A 692 -15.66 -7.80 -1.98
N TYR A 693 -16.60 -7.81 -1.01
CA TYR A 693 -16.32 -8.10 0.39
C TYR A 693 -15.65 -9.47 0.54
N GLU A 694 -16.27 -10.54 0.03
CA GLU A 694 -15.73 -11.90 0.12
C GLU A 694 -14.33 -12.00 -0.49
N LYS A 695 -14.15 -11.40 -1.67
CA LYS A 695 -12.87 -11.42 -2.38
C LYS A 695 -11.78 -10.66 -1.65
N ALA A 696 -12.09 -9.59 -0.93
CA ALA A 696 -11.11 -8.88 -0.12
C ALA A 696 -10.77 -9.64 1.17
N MET A 697 -11.78 -10.19 1.86
CA MET A 697 -11.60 -11.01 3.06
C MET A 697 -10.88 -12.32 2.80
N GLU A 698 -10.89 -12.82 1.57
CA GLU A 698 -10.06 -13.97 1.16
C GLU A 698 -8.56 -13.61 1.07
N LYS A 699 -8.23 -12.40 0.59
CA LYS A 699 -6.85 -12.04 0.20
C LYS A 699 -6.13 -11.18 1.22
N LEU A 700 -6.76 -10.08 1.64
CA LEU A 700 -6.13 -9.09 2.51
C LEU A 700 -5.65 -9.70 3.81
N PRO A 701 -6.40 -10.59 4.49
CA PRO A 701 -5.92 -11.15 5.74
C PRO A 701 -4.59 -11.89 5.60
N VAL A 702 -4.47 -12.73 4.57
CA VAL A 702 -3.26 -13.52 4.30
C VAL A 702 -2.04 -12.63 4.10
N ILE A 703 -2.23 -11.51 3.41
CA ILE A 703 -1.17 -10.55 3.06
C ILE A 703 -0.78 -9.71 4.28
N LEU A 704 -1.76 -9.22 5.03
CA LEU A 704 -1.52 -8.42 6.23
C LEU A 704 -0.84 -9.22 7.34
N ASN A 705 -1.07 -10.53 7.41
CA ASN A 705 -0.38 -11.41 8.36
C ASN A 705 1.07 -11.75 7.95
N ALA A 706 1.46 -11.43 6.72
CA ALA A 706 2.81 -11.70 6.22
C ALA A 706 3.83 -10.60 6.58
N THR A 707 3.39 -9.50 7.23
CA THR A 707 4.27 -8.38 7.56
C THR A 707 3.88 -7.67 8.85
N LYS A 708 4.87 -7.05 9.52
CA LYS A 708 4.63 -6.18 10.69
C LYS A 708 4.56 -4.69 10.34
N MET A 709 4.68 -4.34 9.05
CA MET A 709 4.55 -2.95 8.60
C MET A 709 3.13 -2.43 8.85
N LEU A 710 3.02 -1.14 9.18
CA LEU A 710 1.73 -0.46 9.23
C LEU A 710 1.18 -0.26 7.82
N ILE A 711 0.00 -0.80 7.53
CA ILE A 711 -0.58 -0.77 6.19
C ILE A 711 -1.57 0.39 6.05
N CYS A 712 -1.29 1.27 5.09
CA CYS A 712 -2.15 2.37 4.69
C CYS A 712 -2.71 2.07 3.29
N GLY A 713 -4.02 1.91 3.18
CA GLY A 713 -4.67 1.70 1.89
C GLY A 713 -4.99 3.03 1.22
N GLU A 714 -4.62 3.19 -0.05
CA GLU A 714 -5.19 4.25 -0.86
C GLU A 714 -6.56 3.83 -1.38
N ASP A 715 -7.60 4.46 -0.83
CA ASP A 715 -9.02 4.20 -1.06
C ASP A 715 -9.70 5.35 -1.83
N LEU A 716 -9.10 5.86 -2.91
CA LEU A 716 -9.69 6.93 -3.72
C LEU A 716 -10.48 6.39 -4.92
N GLY A 717 -11.27 7.28 -5.53
CA GLY A 717 -12.08 6.98 -6.70
C GLY A 717 -13.45 6.38 -6.35
N MET A 718 -13.91 5.41 -7.15
CA MET A 718 -15.21 4.77 -6.95
C MET A 718 -15.12 3.68 -5.86
N VAL A 719 -15.35 4.08 -4.62
CA VAL A 719 -15.25 3.20 -3.45
C VAL A 719 -16.61 2.54 -3.14
N PRO A 720 -16.72 1.19 -3.21
CA PRO A 720 -17.93 0.48 -2.81
C PRO A 720 -18.13 0.48 -1.29
N ALA A 721 -19.36 0.26 -0.84
CA ALA A 721 -19.74 0.34 0.58
C ALA A 721 -19.02 -0.69 1.46
N CYS A 722 -18.65 -1.84 0.91
CA CYS A 722 -17.89 -2.87 1.62
C CYS A 722 -16.45 -2.46 1.96
N VAL A 723 -15.83 -1.52 1.24
CA VAL A 723 -14.40 -1.20 1.40
C VAL A 723 -14.11 -0.58 2.77
N PRO A 724 -14.81 0.47 3.23
CA PRO A 724 -14.62 0.99 4.58
C PRO A 724 -14.81 -0.06 5.68
N ILE A 725 -15.76 -1.00 5.50
CA ILE A 725 -16.05 -2.07 6.45
C ILE A 725 -14.85 -3.03 6.56
N VAL A 726 -14.33 -3.51 5.42
CA VAL A 726 -13.17 -4.41 5.39
C VAL A 726 -11.91 -3.72 5.90
N MET A 727 -11.69 -2.46 5.52
CA MET A 727 -10.53 -1.70 5.98
C MET A 727 -10.57 -1.49 7.49
N ASP A 728 -11.74 -1.16 8.06
CA ASP A 728 -11.92 -1.11 9.50
C ASP A 728 -11.62 -2.47 10.12
N GLU A 729 -12.34 -3.53 9.74
CA GLU A 729 -12.19 -4.90 10.30
C GLU A 729 -10.75 -5.43 10.26
N LEU A 730 -9.98 -5.03 9.24
CA LEU A 730 -8.59 -5.46 9.03
C LEU A 730 -7.54 -4.43 9.46
N ALA A 731 -7.91 -3.38 10.21
CA ALA A 731 -6.99 -2.38 10.73
C ALA A 731 -6.18 -1.63 9.67
N ILE A 732 -6.76 -1.43 8.48
CA ILE A 732 -6.08 -0.75 7.38
C ILE A 732 -6.35 0.74 7.49
N ILE A 733 -5.29 1.54 7.58
CA ILE A 733 -5.43 3.00 7.69
C ILE A 733 -5.88 3.56 6.34
N ALA A 734 -6.97 4.33 6.32
CA ALA A 734 -7.50 4.95 5.11
C ALA A 734 -6.82 6.29 4.80
N LEU A 735 -6.65 6.60 3.51
CA LEU A 735 -6.03 7.84 3.07
C LEU A 735 -7.09 8.92 2.85
N LYS A 736 -6.95 10.07 3.51
CA LYS A 736 -7.82 11.24 3.33
C LYS A 736 -7.03 12.39 2.70
N VAL A 737 -7.15 12.49 1.38
CA VAL A 737 -6.60 13.60 0.59
C VAL A 737 -7.65 14.69 0.49
N GLN A 738 -7.38 15.88 1.06
CA GLN A 738 -8.36 16.97 1.11
C GLN A 738 -8.93 17.33 -0.28
N ARG A 739 -8.07 17.35 -1.30
CA ARG A 739 -8.44 17.77 -2.66
C ARG A 739 -8.85 16.62 -3.58
N MET A 740 -8.90 15.40 -3.07
CA MET A 740 -9.40 14.23 -3.79
C MET A 740 -10.33 13.44 -2.85
N PRO A 741 -11.47 14.02 -2.41
CA PRO A 741 -12.42 13.31 -1.56
C PRO A 741 -13.00 12.10 -2.29
N SER A 742 -13.22 10.99 -1.57
CA SER A 742 -13.95 9.83 -2.09
C SER A 742 -15.47 10.10 -2.22
N GLU A 743 -15.96 11.11 -1.51
CA GLU A 743 -17.34 11.59 -1.55
C GLU A 743 -17.54 12.60 -2.68
N ASN A 744 -18.78 12.78 -3.14
CA ASN A 744 -19.12 13.79 -4.16
C ASN A 744 -19.21 15.21 -3.56
N ILE A 745 -18.09 15.68 -3.02
CA ILE A 745 -17.90 17.01 -2.42
C ILE A 745 -16.67 17.67 -3.06
N PRO A 746 -16.56 19.02 -3.06
CA PRO A 746 -15.44 19.71 -3.69
C PRO A 746 -14.09 19.53 -2.98
N PHE A 747 -14.11 19.34 -1.66
CA PHE A 747 -12.93 19.12 -0.83
C PHE A 747 -13.35 18.52 0.51
N TYR A 748 -12.54 17.59 1.03
CA TYR A 748 -12.75 16.97 2.34
C TYR A 748 -12.35 17.92 3.47
N ASN A 749 -13.09 17.89 4.59
CA ASN A 749 -12.75 18.65 5.78
C ASN A 749 -11.89 17.76 6.72
N PRO A 750 -10.60 18.09 6.96
CA PRO A 750 -9.71 17.27 7.80
C PRO A 750 -10.20 17.09 9.24
N LYS A 751 -11.05 18.00 9.73
CA LYS A 751 -11.69 17.87 11.05
C LYS A 751 -12.57 16.62 11.18
N ASN A 752 -13.05 16.07 10.07
CA ASN A 752 -13.89 14.88 10.07
C ASN A 752 -13.07 13.58 10.03
N ALA A 753 -11.73 13.66 10.00
CA ALA A 753 -10.89 12.48 9.97
C ALA A 753 -10.93 11.77 11.33
N GLY A 754 -11.19 10.47 11.31
CA GLY A 754 -11.07 9.62 12.50
C GLY A 754 -9.63 9.19 12.73
N TYR A 755 -9.41 8.44 13.81
CA TYR A 755 -8.06 7.98 14.16
C TYR A 755 -7.41 7.12 13.08
N MET A 756 -8.17 6.26 12.41
CA MET A 756 -7.67 5.36 11.35
C MET A 756 -7.50 6.03 9.99
N ASN A 757 -6.90 7.20 10.00
CA ASN A 757 -6.61 7.95 8.79
C ASN A 757 -5.16 8.43 8.71
N VAL A 758 -4.65 8.45 7.48
CA VAL A 758 -3.57 9.35 7.08
C VAL A 758 -4.21 10.55 6.40
N VAL A 759 -4.03 11.73 6.97
CA VAL A 759 -4.53 12.98 6.36
C VAL A 759 -3.41 13.67 5.58
N THR A 760 -3.78 14.25 4.44
CA THR A 760 -2.88 15.06 3.64
C THR A 760 -3.63 16.10 2.81
N ALA A 761 -2.96 17.22 2.52
CA ALA A 761 -3.52 18.27 1.67
C ALA A 761 -3.51 17.90 0.17
N SER A 762 -2.56 17.06 -0.22
CA SER A 762 -2.21 16.77 -1.61
C SER A 762 -1.48 15.43 -1.73
N SER A 763 -1.43 14.88 -2.94
CA SER A 763 -0.63 13.70 -3.29
C SER A 763 0.31 14.02 -4.46
N HIS A 764 1.21 13.08 -4.78
CA HIS A 764 2.09 13.20 -5.94
C HIS A 764 1.34 13.26 -7.29
N ASP A 765 0.09 12.78 -7.34
CA ASP A 765 -0.80 12.82 -8.51
C ASP A 765 -1.60 14.11 -8.64
N SER A 766 -1.58 14.95 -7.61
CA SER A 766 -2.27 16.23 -7.59
C SER A 766 -1.34 17.40 -7.95
N SER A 767 -1.92 18.52 -8.37
CA SER A 767 -1.23 19.81 -8.41
C SER A 767 -0.75 20.22 -7.01
N THR A 768 0.32 21.01 -6.85
CA THR A 768 0.68 21.52 -5.50
C THR A 768 -0.39 22.49 -4.98
N LEU A 769 -0.41 22.79 -3.68
CA LEU A 769 -1.36 23.77 -3.11
C LEU A 769 -1.32 25.11 -3.84
N ARG A 770 -0.12 25.60 -4.19
CA ARG A 770 0.05 26.86 -4.93
C ARG A 770 -0.54 26.77 -6.33
N GLN A 771 -0.33 25.65 -7.04
CA GLN A 771 -0.88 25.45 -8.37
C GLN A 771 -2.40 25.38 -8.33
N TRP A 772 -2.92 24.54 -7.44
CA TRP A 772 -4.35 24.33 -7.26
C TRP A 772 -5.12 25.62 -6.98
N TRP A 773 -4.56 26.50 -6.15
CA TRP A 773 -5.15 27.80 -5.86
C TRP A 773 -5.47 28.62 -7.13
N LYS A 774 -4.69 28.41 -8.20
CA LYS A 774 -4.82 29.08 -9.49
C LYS A 774 -5.63 28.31 -10.53
N GLU A 775 -5.93 27.03 -10.29
CA GLU A 775 -6.59 26.17 -11.29
C GLU A 775 -8.05 26.58 -11.52
N ASP A 776 -8.79 26.88 -10.44
CA ASP A 776 -10.19 27.30 -10.51
C ASP A 776 -10.50 28.39 -9.46
N SER A 777 -10.63 29.63 -9.92
CA SER A 777 -10.93 30.78 -9.05
C SER A 777 -12.26 30.69 -8.30
N VAL A 778 -13.27 29.99 -8.85
CA VAL A 778 -14.58 29.81 -8.20
C VAL A 778 -14.46 28.80 -7.08
N LEU A 779 -13.77 27.68 -7.34
CA LEU A 779 -13.49 26.67 -6.33
C LEU A 779 -12.60 27.23 -5.20
N THR A 780 -11.56 27.98 -5.55
CA THR A 780 -10.67 28.66 -4.60
C THR A 780 -11.43 29.64 -3.71
N GLN A 781 -12.31 30.48 -4.29
CA GLN A 781 -13.14 31.39 -3.52
C GLN A 781 -14.04 30.64 -2.52
N LYS A 782 -14.65 29.54 -2.97
CA LYS A 782 -15.47 28.68 -2.10
C LYS A 782 -14.65 28.09 -0.96
N TYR A 783 -13.46 27.57 -1.24
CA TYR A 783 -12.54 27.02 -0.23
C TYR A 783 -12.10 28.08 0.78
N PHE A 784 -11.69 29.26 0.31
CA PHE A 784 -11.27 30.37 1.16
C PHE A 784 -12.35 30.80 2.15
N ASN A 785 -13.61 30.93 1.71
CA ASN A 785 -14.69 31.33 2.62
C ASN A 785 -15.25 30.19 3.47
N GLN A 786 -15.39 28.99 2.92
CA GLN A 786 -16.13 27.90 3.59
C GLN A 786 -15.21 26.97 4.38
N GLN A 787 -14.01 26.65 3.85
CA GLN A 787 -13.07 25.74 4.51
C GLN A 787 -12.13 26.52 5.44
N LEU A 788 -11.55 27.63 4.96
CA LEU A 788 -10.62 28.43 5.75
C LEU A 788 -11.31 29.50 6.61
N ILE A 789 -12.63 29.67 6.46
CA ILE A 789 -13.45 30.63 7.21
C ILE A 789 -12.89 32.06 7.12
N GLN A 790 -12.40 32.43 5.93
CA GLN A 790 -11.87 33.76 5.65
C GLN A 790 -12.93 34.65 4.99
N TYR A 791 -12.83 35.96 5.20
CA TYR A 791 -13.81 36.93 4.68
C TYR A 791 -13.29 37.66 3.44
N GLY A 792 -14.20 38.03 2.54
CA GLY A 792 -13.87 38.78 1.33
C GLY A 792 -13.42 37.91 0.16
N LYS A 793 -12.77 38.54 -0.82
CA LYS A 793 -12.27 37.89 -2.03
C LYS A 793 -10.99 37.13 -1.72
N ALA A 794 -10.89 35.89 -2.18
CA ALA A 794 -9.66 35.11 -2.10
C ALA A 794 -8.53 35.83 -2.86
N PRO A 795 -7.30 35.87 -2.32
CA PRO A 795 -6.15 36.43 -3.05
C PRO A 795 -5.86 35.63 -4.32
N GLU A 796 -5.23 36.29 -5.30
CA GLU A 796 -4.87 35.67 -6.59
C GLU A 796 -3.79 34.58 -6.42
N ASP A 797 -2.85 34.81 -5.50
CA ASP A 797 -1.82 33.87 -5.11
C ASP A 797 -2.11 33.26 -3.73
N LEU A 798 -1.69 32.01 -3.53
CA LEU A 798 -1.68 31.40 -2.21
C LEU A 798 -0.55 32.03 -1.38
N ASN A 799 -0.92 32.90 -0.44
CA ASN A 799 0.02 33.52 0.48
C ASN A 799 0.54 32.50 1.53
N PRO A 800 1.78 32.67 2.04
CA PRO A 800 2.35 31.80 3.08
C PRO A 800 1.46 31.58 4.30
N ASP A 801 0.80 32.64 4.79
CA ASP A 801 -0.10 32.55 5.96
C ASP A 801 -1.32 31.65 5.68
N LEU A 802 -1.85 31.68 4.45
CA LEU A 802 -2.95 30.80 4.06
C LEU A 802 -2.49 29.35 3.92
N ALA A 803 -1.31 29.13 3.35
CA ALA A 803 -0.70 27.79 3.30
C ALA A 803 -0.47 27.22 4.71
N GLU A 804 -0.06 28.06 5.66
CA GLU A 804 0.07 27.69 7.07
C GLU A 804 -1.28 27.30 7.70
N ILE A 805 -2.35 28.06 7.47
CA ILE A 805 -3.70 27.68 7.94
C ILE A 805 -4.11 26.32 7.36
N ILE A 806 -3.86 26.10 6.06
CA ILE A 806 -4.16 24.83 5.40
C ILE A 806 -3.38 23.68 6.01
N MET A 807 -2.10 23.84 6.30
CA MET A 807 -1.28 22.80 6.94
C MET A 807 -1.76 22.53 8.37
N LYS A 808 -2.01 23.58 9.17
CA LYS A 808 -2.44 23.45 10.57
C LYS A 808 -3.76 22.70 10.70
N GLN A 809 -4.80 22.97 9.90
CA GLN A 809 -6.06 22.20 10.01
C GLN A 809 -5.88 20.67 9.84
N HIS A 810 -4.83 20.22 9.13
CA HIS A 810 -4.51 18.81 9.00
C HIS A 810 -3.63 18.27 10.13
N LEU A 811 -2.91 19.14 10.85
CA LEU A 811 -2.17 18.76 12.05
C LEU A 811 -3.08 18.66 13.28
N TYR A 812 -4.03 19.59 13.44
CA TYR A 812 -4.95 19.63 14.59
C TYR A 812 -6.25 18.86 14.32
N ASN A 813 -6.15 17.53 14.25
CA ASN A 813 -7.27 16.59 14.18
C ASN A 813 -6.88 15.22 14.78
N ASP A 814 -7.83 14.30 14.84
CA ASP A 814 -7.68 12.99 15.47
C ASP A 814 -7.00 11.95 14.58
N ALA A 815 -6.58 12.25 13.35
CA ALA A 815 -5.94 11.26 12.48
C ALA A 815 -4.60 10.78 13.05
N MET A 816 -4.33 9.48 12.97
CA MET A 816 -3.08 8.87 13.43
C MET A 816 -1.88 9.53 12.76
N LEU A 817 -1.90 9.70 11.44
CA LEU A 817 -0.78 10.25 10.67
C LEU A 817 -1.20 11.49 9.88
N ALA A 818 -0.37 12.52 9.89
CA ALA A 818 -0.50 13.68 9.01
C ALA A 818 0.77 13.82 8.15
N ILE A 819 0.71 13.48 6.87
CA ILE A 819 1.89 13.40 5.99
C ILE A 819 1.69 14.30 4.78
N PHE A 820 2.61 15.22 4.53
CA PHE A 820 2.47 16.24 3.48
C PHE A 820 3.61 16.17 2.48
N PRO A 821 3.37 16.40 1.18
CA PRO A 821 4.48 16.55 0.26
C PRO A 821 5.35 17.77 0.64
N ILE A 822 6.65 17.71 0.33
CA ILE A 822 7.61 18.72 0.80
C ILE A 822 7.32 20.13 0.26
N GLN A 823 6.68 20.23 -0.91
CA GLN A 823 6.32 21.48 -1.56
C GLN A 823 5.34 22.31 -0.71
N GLU A 824 4.53 21.65 0.10
CA GLU A 824 3.48 22.23 0.93
C GLU A 824 4.09 22.89 2.15
N PHE A 825 5.17 22.33 2.70
CA PHE A 825 5.98 23.02 3.69
C PHE A 825 6.62 24.28 3.08
N PHE A 826 7.23 24.17 1.89
CA PHE A 826 7.82 25.33 1.20
C PHE A 826 6.80 26.41 0.86
N ALA A 827 5.55 26.06 0.58
CA ALA A 827 4.48 27.03 0.32
C ALA A 827 4.18 27.94 1.53
N THR A 828 4.59 27.55 2.75
CA THR A 828 4.45 28.36 3.97
C THR A 828 5.55 29.39 4.15
N ASP A 829 6.47 29.51 3.19
CA ASP A 829 7.56 30.49 3.21
C ASP A 829 7.83 31.01 1.79
N ALA A 830 7.66 32.32 1.59
CA ALA A 830 7.79 32.94 0.28
C ALA A 830 9.22 32.85 -0.28
N GLU A 831 10.25 32.81 0.58
CA GLU A 831 11.64 32.71 0.15
C GLU A 831 12.04 31.29 -0.25
N LEU A 832 11.37 30.29 0.33
CA LEU A 832 11.62 28.87 0.06
C LEU A 832 10.73 28.30 -1.03
N SER A 833 9.65 28.98 -1.41
CA SER A 833 8.80 28.58 -2.54
C SER A 833 9.56 28.62 -3.88
N ASN A 834 9.25 27.71 -4.81
CA ASN A 834 9.90 27.74 -6.12
C ASN A 834 9.40 28.96 -6.92
N LYS A 835 10.32 29.69 -7.55
CA LYS A 835 9.98 30.83 -8.41
C LYS A 835 9.15 30.39 -9.62
N ASN A 836 9.44 29.20 -10.16
CA ASN A 836 8.65 28.59 -11.22
C ASN A 836 7.73 27.51 -10.61
N ILE A 837 6.48 27.88 -10.39
CA ILE A 837 5.45 27.02 -9.81
C ILE A 837 5.24 25.70 -10.56
N ASN A 838 5.48 25.68 -11.88
CA ASN A 838 5.31 24.47 -12.69
C ASN A 838 6.42 23.44 -12.47
N ASN A 839 7.56 23.86 -11.92
CA ASN A 839 8.64 22.96 -11.54
C ASN A 839 8.37 22.24 -10.20
N GLU A 840 7.26 22.52 -9.52
CA GLU A 840 6.92 21.89 -8.23
C GLU A 840 6.13 20.59 -8.37
N ARG A 841 5.45 20.39 -9.51
CA ARG A 841 4.53 19.26 -9.72
C ARG A 841 5.31 17.96 -9.96
N ILE A 842 4.93 16.89 -9.27
CA ILE A 842 5.54 15.56 -9.43
C ILE A 842 4.95 14.82 -10.63
N ASN A 843 3.62 14.74 -10.70
CA ASN A 843 2.89 14.06 -11.78
C ASN A 843 1.64 14.81 -12.23
N ASN A 844 1.26 14.60 -13.49
CA ASN A 844 -0.07 14.93 -14.00
C ASN A 844 -0.74 13.68 -14.61
N PRO A 845 -1.67 13.02 -13.88
CA PRO A 845 -2.35 11.81 -14.35
C PRO A 845 -3.09 11.96 -15.69
N ALA A 846 -3.47 13.17 -16.07
CA ALA A 846 -4.12 13.44 -17.35
C ALA A 846 -3.17 13.34 -18.56
N VAL A 847 -1.86 13.25 -18.33
CA VAL A 847 -0.83 13.14 -19.37
C VAL A 847 -0.14 11.78 -19.23
N PHE A 848 -0.44 10.84 -20.13
CA PHE A 848 0.22 9.52 -20.15
C PHE A 848 0.83 9.23 -21.52
N PRO A 849 2.13 8.90 -21.62
CA PRO A 849 3.13 8.81 -20.54
C PRO A 849 3.55 10.20 -20.00
N HIS A 850 3.73 10.31 -18.67
CA HIS A 850 4.26 11.51 -18.00
C HIS A 850 5.76 11.38 -17.73
N TYR A 851 6.52 12.49 -17.79
CA TYR A 851 7.94 12.50 -17.43
C TYR A 851 8.11 12.88 -15.95
N TRP A 852 8.45 11.90 -15.11
CA TRP A 852 8.65 12.05 -13.66
C TRP A 852 10.04 12.62 -13.35
N ARG A 853 10.15 13.95 -13.38
CA ARG A 853 11.45 14.65 -13.29
C ARG A 853 11.48 15.80 -12.28
N TYR A 854 10.51 15.85 -11.37
CA TYR A 854 10.51 16.80 -10.26
C TYR A 854 11.82 16.69 -9.48
N ARG A 855 12.42 17.84 -9.21
CA ARG A 855 13.63 17.97 -8.41
C ARG A 855 13.43 19.10 -7.41
N MET A 856 13.81 18.89 -6.17
CA MET A 856 13.84 19.95 -5.17
C MET A 856 14.76 21.08 -5.66
N HIS A 857 14.28 22.32 -5.63
CA HIS A 857 15.11 23.48 -6.00
C HIS A 857 16.10 23.84 -4.89
N ILE A 858 15.81 23.48 -3.64
CA ILE A 858 16.66 23.67 -2.46
C ILE A 858 17.46 22.39 -2.17
N LYS A 859 18.73 22.53 -1.83
CA LYS A 859 19.57 21.40 -1.37
C LYS A 859 19.26 21.05 0.08
N LEU A 860 19.31 19.76 0.45
CA LEU A 860 19.05 19.30 1.81
C LEU A 860 19.98 19.95 2.84
N GLU A 861 21.25 20.15 2.49
CA GLU A 861 22.24 20.84 3.34
C GLU A 861 21.79 22.28 3.64
N SER A 862 21.37 23.03 2.61
CA SER A 862 20.88 24.41 2.76
C SER A 862 19.52 24.50 3.45
N LEU A 863 18.67 23.47 3.34
CA LEU A 863 17.38 23.40 4.02
C LEU A 863 17.56 23.30 5.53
N LYS A 864 18.54 22.52 5.97
CA LYS A 864 18.90 22.35 7.39
C LYS A 864 19.32 23.67 8.05
N GLU A 865 19.94 24.57 7.27
CA GLU A 865 20.36 25.90 7.74
C GLU A 865 19.20 26.90 7.92
N LYS A 866 17.97 26.59 7.46
CA LYS A 866 16.80 27.48 7.57
C LYS A 866 16.16 27.42 8.96
N GLN A 867 16.87 27.92 9.97
CA GLN A 867 16.46 27.83 11.39
C GLN A 867 15.03 28.29 11.67
N VAL A 868 14.65 29.51 11.25
CA VAL A 868 13.30 30.06 11.49
C VAL A 868 12.20 29.16 10.90
N PHE A 869 12.43 28.66 9.68
CA PHE A 869 11.50 27.76 9.00
C PHE A 869 11.39 26.41 9.72
N ASN A 870 12.53 25.83 10.10
CA ASN A 870 12.61 24.53 10.77
C ASN A 870 12.00 24.59 12.18
N GLU A 871 12.28 25.65 12.95
CA GLU A 871 11.69 25.90 14.27
C GLU A 871 10.18 26.10 14.20
N LYS A 872 9.68 26.80 13.16
CA LYS A 872 8.25 26.98 12.92
C LYS A 872 7.53 25.62 12.76
N ILE A 873 8.06 24.73 11.92
CA ILE A 873 7.50 23.37 11.73
C ILE A 873 7.59 22.58 13.04
N SER A 874 8.76 22.59 13.67
CA SER A 874 9.04 21.94 14.96
C SER A 874 8.03 22.34 16.04
N HIS A 875 7.65 23.62 16.09
CA HIS A 875 6.62 24.12 17.00
C HIS A 875 5.23 23.58 16.66
N TRP A 876 4.82 23.57 15.39
CA TRP A 876 3.50 23.03 15.00
C TRP A 876 3.35 21.56 15.35
N ILE A 877 4.41 20.76 15.14
CA ILE A 877 4.36 19.32 15.43
C ILE A 877 4.23 19.08 16.94
N LYS A 878 5.00 19.80 17.75
CA LYS A 878 4.91 19.72 19.22
C LYS A 878 3.56 20.20 19.75
N ASP A 879 3.07 21.33 19.26
CA ASP A 879 1.83 21.95 19.72
C ASP A 879 0.58 21.14 19.34
N SER A 880 0.61 20.46 18.19
CA SER A 880 -0.45 19.54 17.77
C SER A 880 -0.41 18.16 18.44
N GLY A 881 0.56 17.89 19.33
CA GLY A 881 0.66 16.61 20.05
C GLY A 881 1.08 15.42 19.19
N ARG A 882 1.66 15.66 18.01
CA ARG A 882 2.09 14.63 17.06
C ARG A 882 3.55 14.22 17.33
N ARG A 883 3.81 13.60 18.48
CA ARG A 883 5.16 13.23 18.94
C ARG A 883 5.27 11.82 19.48
#